data_AF-C8XH78-F1
#
_entry.id   AF-C8XH78-F1
#
_cell.length_a   1.000
_cell.length_b   1.000
_cell.length_c   1.000
_cell.angle_alpha   90.00
_cell.angle_beta   90.00
_cell.angle_gamma   90.00
#
_symmetry.space_group_name_H-M   'P 1'
#
loop_
_entity.id
_entity.type
_entity.pdbx_description
1 polymer ?
#
loop_
_entity_poly.entity_id
_entity_poly.type
_entity_poly.pdbx_seq_one_letter_code
_entity_poly.pdbx_strand_id
1 'polypeptide(L)'
;MDEVICQQCGTRNEPGTEFCVECQSYLSWTETRETSLAQLQADAATGTDPAPATDPATVAATDPTPTPTPTATPTPTPDPVPVVRADPPAGAQPATRPQPATRPQPSTRPQPAVEPVRAVIDPAAAEVVPGGDVETLEVQVYNLSPIVDAYRIWAPDAPDWLTVSEQEVRLLPGTNDRTAVTLRIAGGRLVPAGVSTLVIRVQSVAHPEITVDHEIALTVPGIEVPLMLRLEPSIVRARDDQPGQLQAVVDNSTGNQARQVTLTGRDPEGLVRFFFSPAVLDVPAGATAAAGVRVEAPTPDPGQTATRQLTIAATDGDEQVTATATFMQTATQEAPLALRIEPTLVRVRDTDTGQLEVVIDNRGGLRTRRVFLGGRDPERIVHFAFAPPSLDVLAGETGTARLRIEAPPPAAGQEVSRSFTVLATSPGVPDLEAPATFVQATSAAPTDVPLTLRLDPTIVRVRDSTSGALELLIDNRAGHRSRRVFLSGRDPERLVRFTFTPPSLDVLAGEIGQARVRVEAPLPDFGQEATRQITVVASEGVGRNGPREIEVAGSFVQTRAPKPVEVPVAVKLEPSLVRVRDTPNAQFQVIVDNRRGTRPKRITLAGTDPERAIGFSFWPPVVDVAPGQIARAQVRMEAYPPEPGRDSTRPFTVTAADGTTEQEVEGSFVQVTSPPPPDEPMTIRLEPSVLRTRNRRSASATVIADNRGGSRPRRVQFRGHDPERAVRFAFDPPVIDLAPGQSGAARVQISAPRPDGGEEVTRPFTVAATDGAKETEATGSFIQESSDWRPVWRAILTLLGGALMIAGVFIPWSAGPALRGIDFTATEVDDLSEQFQLIELPDVVRQPFASAGAVIVVLAIIAMIGLFGPKGRLSRWAAAIGAVIAAGFLVSAAVGVVAVARVDVGSFVVLLGCACAFIGGYLAPKRG
;
A
#
# COMPACT_ATOMS: atom_id res chain seq x y z
N MET A 1 -2.40 -5.02 -14.40
CA MET A 1 -1.04 -5.58 -14.25
C MET A 1 -0.13 -4.40 -14.42
N ASP A 2 0.30 -3.82 -13.31
CA ASP A 2 0.58 -2.39 -13.28
C ASP A 2 2.08 -2.19 -13.08
N GLU A 3 2.68 -1.32 -13.89
CA GLU A 3 4.13 -1.12 -13.96
C GLU A 3 4.67 -0.56 -12.64
N VAL A 4 5.72 -1.18 -12.10
CA VAL A 4 6.29 -0.78 -10.82
C VAL A 4 7.31 0.34 -11.05
N ILE A 5 6.91 1.58 -10.79
CA ILE A 5 7.80 2.75 -10.92
C ILE A 5 8.72 2.80 -9.69
N CYS A 6 10.03 2.80 -9.93
CA CYS A 6 11.03 3.02 -8.89
C CYS A 6 10.92 4.44 -8.33
N GLN A 7 10.64 4.58 -7.03
CA GLN A 7 10.57 5.90 -6.37
C GLN A 7 11.93 6.63 -6.33
N GLN A 8 13.04 5.90 -6.47
CA GLN A 8 14.40 6.44 -6.31
C GLN A 8 15.00 7.01 -7.61
N CYS A 9 14.59 6.53 -8.78
CA CYS A 9 15.08 7.02 -10.09
C CYS A 9 13.99 7.24 -11.16
N GLY A 10 12.72 6.91 -10.88
CA GLY A 10 11.61 7.05 -11.83
C GLY A 10 11.51 5.96 -12.91
N THR A 11 12.47 5.03 -12.98
CA THR A 11 12.45 3.92 -13.96
C THR A 11 11.26 2.98 -13.73
N ARG A 12 10.57 2.62 -14.81
CA ARG A 12 9.49 1.61 -14.85
C ARG A 12 10.07 0.21 -14.86
N ASN A 13 9.47 -0.71 -14.11
CA ASN A 13 9.90 -2.11 -14.00
C ASN A 13 8.69 -3.03 -14.19
N GLU A 14 8.92 -4.26 -14.66
CA GLU A 14 7.85 -5.22 -14.94
C GLU A 14 7.16 -5.71 -13.65
N PRO A 15 5.85 -6.04 -13.67
CA PRO A 15 5.16 -6.56 -12.49
C PRO A 15 5.84 -7.82 -11.92
N GLY A 16 6.14 -7.80 -10.62
CA GLY A 16 6.89 -8.87 -9.96
C GLY A 16 8.42 -8.68 -9.93
N THR A 17 8.95 -7.58 -10.48
CA THR A 17 10.37 -7.21 -10.35
C THR A 17 10.66 -6.75 -8.91
N GLU A 18 11.56 -7.43 -8.20
CA GLU A 18 11.94 -7.07 -6.82
C GLU A 18 12.92 -5.87 -6.73
N PHE A 19 13.80 -5.70 -7.73
CA PHE A 19 14.87 -4.69 -7.73
C PHE A 19 14.88 -3.90 -9.03
N CYS A 20 15.01 -2.58 -8.95
CA CYS A 20 14.97 -1.71 -10.12
C CYS A 20 16.08 -2.05 -11.13
N VAL A 21 15.71 -2.22 -12.41
CA VAL A 21 16.67 -2.57 -13.46
C VAL A 21 17.83 -1.57 -13.59
N GLU A 22 17.56 -0.28 -13.34
CA GLU A 22 18.52 0.82 -13.47
C GLU A 22 19.38 1.02 -12.20
N CYS A 23 18.75 1.43 -11.09
CA CYS A 23 19.46 1.81 -9.86
C CYS A 23 19.62 0.67 -8.84
N GLN A 24 19.08 -0.54 -9.11
CA GLN A 24 19.11 -1.71 -8.23
C GLN A 24 18.45 -1.55 -6.85
N SER A 25 17.72 -0.45 -6.60
CA SER A 25 16.93 -0.27 -5.38
C SER A 25 15.80 -1.30 -5.28
N TYR A 26 15.45 -1.73 -4.07
CA TYR A 26 14.30 -2.61 -3.85
C TYR A 26 12.97 -1.90 -4.18
N LEU A 27 12.00 -2.65 -4.69
CA LEU A 27 10.73 -2.11 -5.22
C LEU A 27 9.48 -2.51 -4.41
N SER A 28 9.57 -3.52 -3.54
CA SER A 28 8.41 -3.98 -2.76
C SER A 28 8.16 -3.09 -1.53
N TRP A 29 7.45 -1.99 -1.77
CA TRP A 29 6.72 -1.24 -0.74
C TRP A 29 5.22 -1.41 -0.97
N THR A 30 4.54 -2.06 -0.02
CA THR A 30 3.15 -2.52 -0.14
C THR A 30 2.11 -1.41 0.04
N GLU A 31 2.28 -0.25 -0.60
CA GLU A 31 1.20 0.71 -0.82
C GLU A 31 1.45 1.65 -2.02
N THR A 32 1.43 1.12 -3.25
CA THR A 32 1.33 1.93 -4.49
C THR A 32 -0.08 2.48 -4.71
N ARG A 33 -0.63 3.16 -3.69
CA ARG A 33 -1.76 4.08 -3.85
C ARG A 33 -1.27 5.41 -4.42
N GLU A 34 -2.15 6.18 -5.06
CA GLU A 34 -1.81 7.40 -5.79
C GLU A 34 -1.47 8.59 -4.86
N THR A 35 -0.30 8.55 -4.22
CA THR A 35 0.21 9.68 -3.43
C THR A 35 0.82 10.76 -4.33
N SER A 36 -0.08 11.55 -4.91
CA SER A 36 0.10 12.99 -5.12
C SER A 36 1.38 13.46 -5.84
N LEU A 37 1.38 13.34 -7.17
CA LEU A 37 2.32 14.11 -8.02
C LEU A 37 2.21 15.64 -7.82
N ALA A 38 1.09 16.10 -7.22
CA ALA A 38 0.82 17.49 -6.90
C ALA A 38 1.61 18.02 -5.69
N GLN A 39 1.96 17.20 -4.70
CA GLN A 39 2.73 17.66 -3.54
C GLN A 39 4.19 17.95 -3.88
N LEU A 40 4.84 17.10 -4.68
CA LEU A 40 6.18 17.37 -5.21
C LEU A 40 6.23 18.63 -6.12
N GLN A 41 5.09 19.05 -6.67
CA GLN A 41 4.96 20.31 -7.42
C GLN A 41 4.60 21.52 -6.53
N ALA A 42 4.04 21.30 -5.34
CA ALA A 42 3.75 22.36 -4.37
C ALA A 42 5.03 22.81 -3.65
N ASP A 43 5.83 21.86 -3.15
CA ASP A 43 7.08 22.17 -2.42
C ASP A 43 8.13 22.84 -3.33
N ALA A 44 8.10 22.52 -4.63
CA ALA A 44 8.91 23.18 -5.66
C ALA A 44 8.46 24.61 -6.00
N ALA A 45 7.27 25.05 -5.56
CA ALA A 45 6.73 26.38 -5.84
C ALA A 45 7.04 27.40 -4.72
N THR A 46 7.29 26.96 -3.49
CA THR A 46 7.65 27.82 -2.35
C THR A 46 9.16 28.00 -2.21
N GLY A 47 9.81 28.53 -3.25
CA GLY A 47 11.24 28.79 -3.25
C GLY A 47 11.67 29.77 -2.15
N THR A 48 12.39 29.27 -1.15
CA THR A 48 13.11 30.07 -0.15
C THR A 48 14.51 29.47 0.01
N ASP A 49 15.54 30.16 -0.47
CA ASP A 49 16.92 29.65 -0.43
C ASP A 49 17.44 29.46 1.00
N PRO A 50 17.97 28.27 1.34
CA PRO A 50 18.87 28.11 2.49
C PRO A 50 20.22 28.74 2.13
N ALA A 51 20.56 29.86 2.77
CA ALA A 51 21.88 30.46 2.64
C ALA A 51 22.99 29.47 3.09
N PRO A 52 24.18 29.48 2.45
CA PRO A 52 25.22 28.49 2.72
C PRO A 52 25.77 28.61 4.15
N ALA A 53 25.90 27.46 4.82
CA ALA A 53 26.48 27.39 6.16
C ALA A 53 28.00 27.63 6.13
N THR A 54 28.49 28.50 7.00
CA THR A 54 29.93 28.68 7.29
C THR A 54 30.37 27.78 8.43
N ASP A 55 31.52 27.11 8.26
CA ASP A 55 32.16 26.25 9.27
C ASP A 55 32.63 27.03 10.52
N PRO A 56 32.80 26.35 11.68
CA PRO A 56 32.90 26.99 12.99
C PRO A 56 34.31 27.35 13.45
N ALA A 57 34.45 28.48 14.17
CA ALA A 57 35.67 28.80 14.92
C ALA A 57 35.41 29.64 16.20
N THR A 58 35.77 29.06 17.36
CA THR A 58 36.43 29.74 18.49
C THR A 58 35.65 30.71 19.41
N VAL A 59 35.03 30.13 20.46
CA VAL A 59 35.29 30.40 21.91
C VAL A 59 35.06 31.80 22.54
N ALA A 60 34.50 31.75 23.77
CA ALA A 60 34.51 32.73 24.89
C ALA A 60 33.35 33.75 25.05
N ALA A 61 32.61 33.48 26.11
CA ALA A 61 31.64 34.31 26.84
C ALA A 61 31.97 35.80 27.05
N THR A 62 30.92 36.64 27.11
CA THR A 62 30.50 37.35 28.34
C THR A 62 29.10 37.96 28.21
N ASP A 63 28.35 37.98 29.32
CA ASP A 63 27.18 38.86 29.56
C ASP A 63 27.71 40.08 30.35
N PRO A 64 27.25 41.33 30.10
CA PRO A 64 26.03 41.77 30.77
C PRO A 64 25.08 42.66 29.94
N THR A 65 23.78 42.46 30.17
CA THR A 65 22.67 43.38 29.82
C THR A 65 22.80 44.72 30.56
N PRO A 66 22.58 45.89 29.89
CA PRO A 66 21.35 46.65 30.14
C PRO A 66 20.71 47.33 28.90
N THR A 67 19.37 47.36 28.89
CA THR A 67 18.51 48.07 27.93
C THR A 67 18.57 49.61 28.09
N PRO A 68 18.13 50.39 27.07
CA PRO A 68 16.88 51.14 27.31
C PRO A 68 15.90 51.25 26.11
N THR A 69 14.64 50.92 26.40
CA THR A 69 13.39 51.64 26.02
C THR A 69 13.11 52.03 24.54
N PRO A 70 12.09 51.42 23.91
CA PRO A 70 11.33 52.06 22.83
C PRO A 70 10.24 53.02 23.37
N THR A 71 9.96 54.11 22.63
CA THR A 71 8.96 55.14 23.00
C THR A 71 7.53 54.75 22.60
N ALA A 72 6.54 55.27 23.33
CA ALA A 72 5.16 54.78 23.33
C ALA A 72 4.19 55.38 22.28
N THR A 73 3.09 54.63 22.14
CA THR A 73 1.71 54.91 21.72
C THR A 73 1.19 56.37 21.79
N PRO A 74 0.07 56.69 21.11
CA PRO A 74 -1.18 56.74 21.89
C PRO A 74 -2.45 56.20 21.20
N THR A 75 -3.30 55.56 22.00
CA THR A 75 -4.74 55.32 21.75
C THR A 75 -5.56 56.35 22.55
N PRO A 76 -6.72 56.82 22.07
CA PRO A 76 -7.68 57.56 22.90
C PRO A 76 -8.94 56.75 23.28
N THR A 77 -9.36 56.90 24.54
CA THR A 77 -10.62 56.46 25.23
C THR A 77 -11.10 57.65 26.12
N PRO A 78 -12.14 57.57 26.99
CA PRO A 78 -13.27 56.64 27.15
C PRO A 78 -14.58 57.22 26.53
N ASP A 79 -15.76 57.55 27.12
CA ASP A 79 -16.42 57.52 28.46
C ASP A 79 -17.96 57.76 28.23
N PRO A 80 -18.92 57.89 29.20
CA PRO A 80 -18.82 57.89 30.66
C PRO A 80 -19.76 56.97 31.47
N VAL A 81 -19.41 56.84 32.76
CA VAL A 81 -20.08 56.16 33.89
C VAL A 81 -20.66 57.26 34.82
N PRO A 82 -21.86 57.16 35.45
CA PRO A 82 -21.95 56.53 36.78
C PRO A 82 -23.33 55.97 37.26
N VAL A 83 -23.30 55.11 38.29
CA VAL A 83 -23.76 55.43 39.68
C VAL A 83 -23.62 54.24 40.66
N VAL A 84 -22.80 54.43 41.70
CA VAL A 84 -22.85 53.84 43.07
C VAL A 84 -22.53 52.34 43.30
N ARG A 85 -21.42 52.13 44.04
CA ARG A 85 -21.13 51.29 45.25
C ARG A 85 -22.09 50.14 45.67
N ALA A 86 -21.68 49.16 46.48
CA ALA A 86 -20.40 48.51 46.85
C ALA A 86 -20.74 47.45 47.94
N ASP A 87 -19.98 46.35 48.01
CA ASP A 87 -19.82 45.34 49.09
C ASP A 87 -20.95 45.04 50.12
N PRO A 88 -21.12 43.75 50.45
CA PRO A 88 -21.44 43.37 51.84
C PRO A 88 -20.54 42.26 52.39
N PRO A 89 -19.88 42.46 53.55
CA PRO A 89 -19.35 41.37 54.38
C PRO A 89 -20.44 40.76 55.27
N ALA A 90 -20.10 39.72 56.04
CA ALA A 90 -21.01 39.06 56.97
C ALA A 90 -21.29 39.89 58.25
N GLY A 91 -22.51 39.77 58.81
CA GLY A 91 -22.73 40.13 60.23
C GLY A 91 -24.16 40.47 60.68
N ALA A 92 -24.64 39.71 61.67
CA ALA A 92 -25.60 40.10 62.73
C ALA A 92 -27.12 40.24 62.42
N GLN A 93 -27.86 40.16 63.53
CA GLN A 93 -29.32 40.20 63.76
C GLN A 93 -29.72 41.65 64.23
N PRO A 94 -30.97 42.02 64.66
CA PRO A 94 -32.12 41.17 65.01
C PRO A 94 -33.57 41.68 64.76
N ALA A 95 -34.52 40.79 65.05
CA ALA A 95 -35.85 40.99 65.66
C ALA A 95 -36.99 41.76 64.94
N THR A 96 -38.07 40.99 64.64
CA THR A 96 -39.47 41.45 64.76
C THR A 96 -40.36 40.29 65.26
N ARG A 97 -41.52 40.58 65.89
CA ARG A 97 -42.35 39.62 66.67
C ARG A 97 -43.77 40.18 66.86
N PRO A 98 -44.85 39.38 67.06
CA PRO A 98 -45.21 38.07 66.48
C PRO A 98 -46.62 38.07 65.80
N GLN A 99 -47.00 36.94 65.17
CA GLN A 99 -48.40 36.46 65.17
C GLN A 99 -48.43 34.97 65.59
N PRO A 100 -49.50 34.46 66.22
CA PRO A 100 -49.42 33.19 66.96
C PRO A 100 -50.00 31.96 66.23
N ALA A 101 -49.25 30.86 66.35
CA ALA A 101 -49.73 29.48 66.49
C ALA A 101 -50.66 28.87 65.41
N THR A 102 -50.07 28.01 64.58
CA THR A 102 -50.66 26.70 64.26
C THR A 102 -49.60 25.63 64.51
N ARG A 103 -50.00 24.46 65.04
CA ARG A 103 -49.08 23.44 65.60
C ARG A 103 -48.30 22.70 64.48
N PRO A 104 -46.96 22.71 64.48
CA PRO A 104 -46.18 21.82 63.63
C PRO A 104 -46.30 20.36 64.11
N GLN A 105 -46.35 19.42 63.17
CA GLN A 105 -46.10 18.00 63.43
C GLN A 105 -44.58 17.75 63.56
N PRO A 106 -44.12 16.70 64.27
CA PRO A 106 -42.70 16.40 64.37
C PRO A 106 -42.13 16.00 62.99
N SER A 107 -41.02 16.62 62.60
CA SER A 107 -40.26 16.20 61.42
C SER A 107 -39.63 14.82 61.64
N THR A 108 -40.05 13.83 60.85
CA THR A 108 -39.53 12.45 60.95
C THR A 108 -38.03 12.42 60.64
N ARG A 109 -37.26 11.74 61.49
CA ARG A 109 -35.87 11.36 61.16
C ARG A 109 -35.90 10.48 59.90
N PRO A 110 -35.03 10.69 58.90
CA PRO A 110 -34.87 9.75 57.80
C PRO A 110 -34.53 8.35 58.36
N GLN A 111 -35.40 7.37 58.09
CA GLN A 111 -35.06 5.98 58.35
C GLN A 111 -34.08 5.51 57.25
N PRO A 112 -33.11 4.64 57.57
CA PRO A 112 -32.36 3.96 56.53
C PRO A 112 -33.34 3.16 55.66
N ALA A 113 -33.17 3.21 54.34
CA ALA A 113 -33.88 2.30 53.45
C ALA A 113 -33.48 0.87 53.83
N VAL A 114 -34.46 -0.01 54.06
CA VAL A 114 -34.19 -1.41 54.33
C VAL A 114 -33.85 -2.07 52.99
N GLU A 115 -32.56 -2.32 52.79
CA GLU A 115 -32.03 -2.98 51.61
C GLU A 115 -32.63 -4.40 51.51
N PRO A 116 -33.45 -4.73 50.49
CA PRO A 116 -34.28 -5.94 50.51
C PRO A 116 -33.53 -7.20 50.05
N VAL A 117 -32.34 -7.05 49.47
CA VAL A 117 -31.37 -8.11 49.20
C VAL A 117 -29.99 -7.56 49.49
N ARG A 118 -29.08 -8.39 49.98
CA ARG A 118 -27.65 -8.08 50.08
C ARG A 118 -26.85 -9.23 49.51
N ALA A 119 -25.77 -8.93 48.80
CA ALA A 119 -24.81 -9.94 48.36
C ALA A 119 -23.41 -9.70 48.95
N VAL A 120 -22.57 -10.73 48.88
CA VAL A 120 -21.14 -10.70 49.17
C VAL A 120 -20.48 -11.64 48.16
N ILE A 121 -19.34 -11.23 47.58
CA ILE A 121 -18.56 -12.04 46.65
C ILE A 121 -17.16 -12.24 47.23
N ASP A 122 -16.66 -13.48 47.17
CA ASP A 122 -15.35 -13.89 47.65
C ASP A 122 -14.74 -14.89 46.65
N PRO A 123 -13.56 -14.63 46.05
CA PRO A 123 -12.76 -13.41 46.16
C PRO A 123 -13.35 -12.21 45.41
N ALA A 124 -12.96 -10.99 45.80
CA ALA A 124 -13.33 -9.75 45.11
C ALA A 124 -12.47 -9.45 43.85
N ALA A 125 -11.58 -10.37 43.48
CA ALA A 125 -10.77 -10.34 42.27
C ALA A 125 -10.54 -11.77 41.78
N ALA A 126 -10.47 -11.98 40.46
CA ALA A 126 -10.29 -13.28 39.84
C ALA A 126 -9.23 -13.21 38.73
N GLU A 127 -8.44 -14.27 38.59
CA GLU A 127 -7.46 -14.40 37.51
C GLU A 127 -7.90 -15.49 36.53
N VAL A 128 -7.97 -15.16 35.24
CA VAL A 128 -8.42 -16.10 34.19
C VAL A 128 -7.30 -16.34 33.17
N VAL A 129 -6.56 -17.43 33.40
CA VAL A 129 -5.41 -17.81 32.56
C VAL A 129 -5.87 -18.28 31.16
N PRO A 130 -5.29 -17.77 30.05
CA PRO A 130 -5.56 -18.28 28.71
C PRO A 130 -5.26 -19.79 28.59
N GLY A 131 -6.30 -20.59 28.38
CA GLY A 131 -6.19 -22.05 28.30
C GLY A 131 -6.10 -22.78 29.65
N GLY A 132 -6.24 -22.07 30.78
CA GLY A 132 -6.25 -22.64 32.12
C GLY A 132 -7.58 -23.29 32.52
N ASP A 133 -7.63 -23.69 33.79
CA ASP A 133 -8.81 -24.27 34.44
C ASP A 133 -9.96 -23.25 34.63
N VAL A 134 -11.08 -23.72 35.18
CA VAL A 134 -12.27 -22.89 35.47
C VAL A 134 -12.09 -22.21 36.82
N GLU A 135 -12.01 -20.88 36.82
CA GLU A 135 -11.94 -20.07 38.03
C GLU A 135 -13.33 -19.92 38.66
N THR A 136 -13.40 -19.76 39.99
CA THR A 136 -14.68 -19.80 40.73
C THR A 136 -14.80 -18.70 41.80
N LEU A 137 -15.92 -17.98 41.76
CA LEU A 137 -16.35 -17.00 42.76
C LEU A 137 -17.44 -17.60 43.65
N GLU A 138 -17.31 -17.51 44.97
CA GLU A 138 -18.45 -17.73 45.87
C GLU A 138 -19.29 -16.45 45.98
N VAL A 139 -20.57 -16.54 45.64
CA VAL A 139 -21.55 -15.46 45.82
C VAL A 139 -22.53 -15.86 46.92
N GLN A 140 -22.48 -15.16 48.05
CA GLN A 140 -23.38 -15.36 49.19
C GLN A 140 -24.52 -14.32 49.15
N VAL A 141 -25.75 -14.77 48.89
CA VAL A 141 -26.93 -13.91 48.75
C VAL A 141 -27.79 -14.00 50.01
N TYR A 142 -28.22 -12.85 50.53
CA TYR A 142 -29.05 -12.70 51.72
C TYR A 142 -30.42 -12.12 51.31
N ASN A 143 -31.49 -12.87 51.53
CA ASN A 143 -32.86 -12.37 51.36
C ASN A 143 -33.26 -11.59 52.61
N LEU A 144 -33.34 -10.27 52.50
CA LEU A 144 -33.76 -9.35 53.57
C LEU A 144 -35.22 -8.89 53.41
N SER A 145 -35.91 -9.40 52.37
CA SER A 145 -37.31 -9.15 52.10
C SER A 145 -38.24 -10.03 52.97
N PRO A 146 -39.53 -9.66 53.10
CA PRO A 146 -40.52 -10.47 53.82
C PRO A 146 -41.11 -11.62 52.99
N ILE A 147 -40.65 -11.86 51.76
CA ILE A 147 -41.19 -12.90 50.87
C ILE A 147 -40.19 -14.03 50.58
N VAL A 148 -40.69 -15.19 50.17
CA VAL A 148 -39.86 -16.20 49.51
C VAL A 148 -39.59 -15.72 48.09
N ASP A 149 -38.32 -15.67 47.70
CA ASP A 149 -37.88 -15.13 46.41
C ASP A 149 -36.80 -16.02 45.78
N ALA A 150 -36.58 -15.84 44.48
CA ALA A 150 -35.46 -16.39 43.75
C ALA A 150 -34.55 -15.23 43.30
N TYR A 151 -33.24 -15.42 43.43
CA TYR A 151 -32.24 -14.45 42.98
C TYR A 151 -31.41 -15.04 41.85
N ARG A 152 -31.36 -14.32 40.73
CA ARG A 152 -30.58 -14.66 39.54
C ARG A 152 -29.23 -13.97 39.62
N ILE A 153 -28.14 -14.73 39.48
CA ILE A 153 -26.76 -14.24 39.54
C ILE A 153 -26.10 -14.48 38.18
N TRP A 154 -25.60 -13.42 37.56
CA TRP A 154 -24.98 -13.44 36.24
C TRP A 154 -24.08 -12.22 36.03
N ALA A 155 -23.24 -12.23 35.00
CA ALA A 155 -22.46 -11.07 34.59
C ALA A 155 -23.11 -10.40 33.36
N PRO A 156 -23.77 -9.23 33.49
CA PRO A 156 -24.42 -8.56 32.36
C PRO A 156 -23.43 -8.02 31.33
N ASP A 157 -22.31 -7.48 31.80
CA ASP A 157 -21.30 -6.81 30.98
C ASP A 157 -20.08 -7.71 30.72
N ALA A 158 -20.31 -9.03 30.66
CA ALA A 158 -19.26 -10.02 30.37
C ALA A 158 -18.69 -9.84 28.95
N PRO A 159 -17.37 -9.72 28.77
CA PRO A 159 -16.75 -9.66 27.44
C PRO A 159 -17.04 -10.91 26.60
N ASP A 160 -17.08 -10.78 25.28
CA ASP A 160 -17.42 -11.90 24.37
C ASP A 160 -16.39 -13.05 24.38
N TRP A 161 -15.19 -12.79 24.91
CA TRP A 161 -14.15 -13.79 25.16
C TRP A 161 -14.26 -14.48 26.53
N LEU A 162 -15.15 -14.05 27.42
CA LEU A 162 -15.32 -14.60 28.77
C LEU A 162 -16.62 -15.42 28.86
N THR A 163 -16.49 -16.69 29.24
CA THR A 163 -17.64 -17.51 29.65
C THR A 163 -17.87 -17.36 31.14
N VAL A 164 -19.03 -16.84 31.52
CA VAL A 164 -19.51 -16.76 32.92
C VAL A 164 -20.72 -17.68 33.07
N SER A 165 -20.81 -18.45 34.17
CA SER A 165 -22.03 -19.22 34.47
C SER A 165 -23.11 -18.39 35.17
N GLU A 166 -24.35 -18.60 34.75
CA GLU A 166 -25.55 -18.06 35.39
C GLU A 166 -26.04 -19.02 36.48
N GLN A 167 -26.47 -18.48 37.62
CA GLN A 167 -26.99 -19.23 38.77
C GLN A 167 -28.35 -18.67 39.23
N GLU A 168 -29.18 -19.52 39.85
CA GLU A 168 -30.40 -19.12 40.57
C GLU A 168 -30.39 -19.73 41.97
N VAL A 169 -30.57 -18.91 43.01
CA VAL A 169 -30.75 -19.38 44.40
C VAL A 169 -32.13 -18.99 44.93
N ARG A 170 -32.77 -19.86 45.72
CA ARG A 170 -34.13 -19.65 46.24
C ARG A 170 -34.10 -19.53 47.76
N LEU A 171 -34.53 -18.38 48.28
CA LEU A 171 -34.31 -18.00 49.67
C LEU A 171 -35.64 -17.68 50.38
N LEU A 172 -35.76 -18.18 51.61
CA LEU A 172 -36.82 -17.78 52.55
C LEU A 172 -36.49 -16.40 53.17
N PRO A 173 -37.49 -15.65 53.68
CA PRO A 173 -37.27 -14.40 54.41
C PRO A 173 -36.21 -14.51 55.50
N GLY A 174 -35.21 -13.62 55.49
CA GLY A 174 -34.12 -13.59 56.48
C GLY A 174 -33.07 -14.70 56.33
N THR A 175 -33.15 -15.55 55.30
CA THR A 175 -32.15 -16.60 55.03
C THR A 175 -31.10 -16.17 54.00
N ASN A 176 -30.01 -16.92 53.93
CA ASN A 176 -28.94 -16.73 52.96
C ASN A 176 -28.40 -18.08 52.50
N ASP A 177 -27.82 -18.11 51.31
CA ASP A 177 -27.20 -19.29 50.71
C ASP A 177 -25.98 -18.87 49.85
N ARG A 178 -25.14 -19.84 49.48
CA ARG A 178 -23.95 -19.64 48.64
C ARG A 178 -24.09 -20.36 47.31
N THR A 179 -23.67 -19.71 46.23
CA THR A 179 -23.53 -20.34 44.91
C THR A 179 -22.19 -20.01 44.26
N ALA A 180 -21.76 -20.87 43.34
CA ALA A 180 -20.49 -20.77 42.64
C ALA A 180 -20.71 -20.17 41.24
N VAL A 181 -20.29 -18.91 41.04
CA VAL A 181 -20.22 -18.32 39.70
C VAL A 181 -18.86 -18.67 39.11
N THR A 182 -18.85 -19.35 37.98
CA THR A 182 -17.62 -19.81 37.33
C THR A 182 -17.23 -18.93 36.15
N LEU A 183 -15.92 -18.68 36.01
CA LEU A 183 -15.29 -17.86 34.99
C LEU A 183 -14.30 -18.70 34.17
N ARG A 184 -14.31 -18.56 32.85
CA ARG A 184 -13.25 -19.12 31.98
C ARG A 184 -13.17 -18.38 30.65
N ILE A 185 -11.97 -18.18 30.11
CA ILE A 185 -11.79 -17.70 28.74
C ILE A 185 -12.40 -18.70 27.73
N ALA A 186 -13.09 -18.18 26.72
CA ALA A 186 -13.63 -18.94 25.60
C ALA A 186 -12.48 -19.50 24.73
N GLY A 187 -12.41 -20.83 24.63
CA GLY A 187 -11.27 -21.51 24.00
C GLY A 187 -11.06 -21.15 22.53
N GLY A 188 -9.79 -21.09 22.12
CA GLY A 188 -9.38 -20.77 20.75
C GLY A 188 -9.23 -19.27 20.44
N ARG A 189 -9.21 -18.41 21.46
CA ARG A 189 -9.00 -16.96 21.34
C ARG A 189 -7.78 -16.50 22.14
N LEU A 190 -6.94 -15.67 21.54
CA LEU A 190 -5.90 -14.92 22.23
C LEU A 190 -6.54 -13.68 22.87
N VAL A 191 -6.56 -13.61 24.20
CA VAL A 191 -7.17 -12.50 24.94
C VAL A 191 -6.07 -11.57 25.45
N PRO A 192 -6.11 -10.26 25.16
CA PRO A 192 -5.13 -9.30 25.65
C PRO A 192 -4.97 -9.36 27.17
N ALA A 193 -3.72 -9.33 27.63
CA ALA A 193 -3.39 -9.25 29.04
C ALA A 193 -3.79 -7.90 29.65
N GLY A 194 -4.13 -7.89 30.94
CA GLY A 194 -4.47 -6.68 31.67
C GLY A 194 -5.50 -6.92 32.78
N VAL A 195 -5.90 -5.84 33.44
CA VAL A 195 -6.97 -5.85 34.45
C VAL A 195 -8.18 -5.13 33.89
N SER A 196 -9.35 -5.74 34.07
CA SER A 196 -10.66 -5.22 33.65
C SER A 196 -11.64 -5.32 34.81
N THR A 197 -12.73 -4.54 34.79
CA THR A 197 -13.80 -4.66 35.80
C THR A 197 -14.91 -5.55 35.24
N LEU A 198 -15.26 -6.61 35.97
CA LEU A 198 -16.43 -7.43 35.68
C LEU A 198 -17.53 -7.11 36.70
N VAL A 199 -18.75 -6.84 36.22
CA VAL A 199 -19.92 -6.67 37.08
C VAL A 199 -20.58 -8.03 37.27
N ILE A 200 -20.81 -8.43 38.52
CA ILE A 200 -21.69 -9.55 38.89
C ILE A 200 -23.00 -8.96 39.43
N ARG A 201 -24.10 -9.24 38.74
CA ARG A 201 -25.45 -8.75 39.04
C ARG A 201 -26.27 -9.81 39.77
N VAL A 202 -26.80 -9.45 40.93
CA VAL A 202 -27.75 -10.25 41.73
C VAL A 202 -29.13 -9.58 41.66
N GLN A 203 -30.08 -10.20 40.97
CA GLN A 203 -31.41 -9.62 40.70
C GLN A 203 -32.53 -10.51 41.25
N SER A 204 -33.53 -9.91 41.90
CA SER A 204 -34.77 -10.59 42.31
C SER A 204 -35.61 -11.01 41.10
N VAL A 205 -36.16 -12.23 41.13
CA VAL A 205 -37.07 -12.74 40.10
C VAL A 205 -38.51 -12.28 40.37
N ALA A 206 -38.91 -12.10 41.64
CA ALA A 206 -40.23 -11.57 41.98
C ALA A 206 -40.38 -10.06 41.72
N HIS A 207 -39.30 -9.29 41.90
CA HIS A 207 -39.26 -7.83 41.81
C HIS A 207 -37.99 -7.39 41.06
N PRO A 208 -37.96 -7.42 39.70
CA PRO A 208 -36.74 -7.15 38.92
C PRO A 208 -36.10 -5.78 39.15
N GLU A 209 -36.83 -4.81 39.72
CA GLU A 209 -36.30 -3.53 40.20
C GLU A 209 -35.35 -3.66 41.41
N ILE A 210 -35.41 -4.77 42.15
CA ILE A 210 -34.49 -5.13 43.23
C ILE A 210 -33.27 -5.82 42.61
N THR A 211 -32.20 -5.05 42.47
CA THR A 211 -30.91 -5.50 41.90
C THR A 211 -29.76 -4.96 42.75
N VAL A 212 -28.75 -5.80 42.99
CA VAL A 212 -27.46 -5.42 43.60
C VAL A 212 -26.34 -5.85 42.65
N ASP A 213 -25.47 -4.90 42.30
CA ASP A 213 -24.31 -5.12 41.44
C ASP A 213 -23.03 -5.08 42.26
N HIS A 214 -22.11 -6.01 41.99
CA HIS A 214 -20.77 -6.04 42.56
C HIS A 214 -19.72 -5.99 41.46
N GLU A 215 -18.85 -4.99 41.51
CA GLU A 215 -17.64 -4.92 40.70
C GLU A 215 -16.56 -5.85 41.29
N ILE A 216 -15.91 -6.65 40.43
CA ILE A 216 -14.71 -7.42 40.76
C ILE A 216 -13.60 -7.12 39.76
N ALA A 217 -12.35 -7.21 40.20
CA ALA A 217 -11.20 -7.07 39.31
C ALA A 217 -10.93 -8.40 38.59
N LEU A 218 -11.02 -8.39 37.26
CA LEU A 218 -10.76 -9.53 36.40
C LEU A 218 -9.40 -9.36 35.70
N THR A 219 -8.44 -10.19 36.09
CA THR A 219 -7.07 -10.17 35.55
C THR A 219 -6.89 -11.25 34.48
N VAL A 220 -6.42 -10.85 33.30
CA VAL A 220 -5.87 -11.77 32.29
C VAL A 220 -4.34 -11.67 32.38
N PRO A 221 -3.62 -12.72 32.80
CA PRO A 221 -2.17 -12.66 32.90
C PRO A 221 -1.48 -12.59 31.53
N GLY A 222 -0.29 -12.01 31.53
CA GLY A 222 0.59 -11.95 30.36
C GLY A 222 1.26 -13.29 30.08
N ILE A 223 1.24 -13.71 28.82
CA ILE A 223 2.02 -14.84 28.32
C ILE A 223 3.39 -14.28 27.88
N GLU A 224 4.46 -14.79 28.47
CA GLU A 224 5.83 -14.49 28.05
C GLU A 224 6.17 -15.34 26.81
N VAL A 225 6.19 -14.70 25.65
CA VAL A 225 6.59 -15.31 24.37
C VAL A 225 7.61 -14.37 23.71
N PRO A 226 8.76 -14.88 23.23
CA PRO A 226 9.77 -14.02 22.60
C PRO A 226 9.24 -13.44 21.28
N LEU A 227 9.53 -12.18 21.04
CA LEU A 227 9.24 -11.51 19.77
C LEU A 227 10.04 -12.14 18.62
N MET A 228 9.57 -12.00 17.38
CA MET A 228 10.41 -12.27 16.20
C MET A 228 10.63 -11.00 15.39
N LEU A 229 11.86 -10.75 14.97
CA LEU A 229 12.23 -9.67 14.06
C LEU A 229 12.67 -10.26 12.72
N ARG A 230 12.15 -9.72 11.62
CA ARG A 230 12.58 -10.05 10.25
C ARG A 230 12.82 -8.79 9.43
N LEU A 231 13.72 -8.92 8.44
CA LEU A 231 14.21 -7.83 7.62
C LEU A 231 13.85 -8.07 6.16
N GLU A 232 13.11 -7.12 5.57
CA GLU A 232 12.49 -7.26 4.26
C GLU A 232 12.92 -6.07 3.37
N PRO A 233 13.88 -6.24 2.43
CA PRO A 233 14.61 -7.45 2.09
C PRO A 233 15.84 -7.71 2.99
N SER A 234 16.31 -8.95 3.02
CA SER A 234 17.55 -9.35 3.71
C SER A 234 18.83 -9.02 2.93
N ILE A 235 18.72 -8.59 1.66
CA ILE A 235 19.83 -8.06 0.87
C ILE A 235 19.39 -6.73 0.25
N VAL A 236 20.06 -5.65 0.62
CA VAL A 236 19.82 -4.30 0.13
C VAL A 236 20.96 -3.92 -0.82
N ARG A 237 20.61 -3.48 -2.03
CA ARG A 237 21.57 -3.02 -3.04
C ARG A 237 21.46 -1.51 -3.23
N ALA A 238 22.61 -0.86 -3.39
CA ALA A 238 22.74 0.55 -3.73
C ALA A 238 23.88 0.78 -4.73
N ARG A 239 23.78 1.88 -5.47
CA ARG A 239 24.81 2.38 -6.37
C ARG A 239 25.35 3.72 -5.84
N ASP A 240 26.65 3.95 -5.94
CA ASP A 240 27.30 5.20 -5.56
C ASP A 240 26.92 5.66 -4.12
N ASP A 241 26.44 6.88 -3.93
CA ASP A 241 26.05 7.47 -2.64
C ASP A 241 24.62 7.10 -2.17
N GLN A 242 23.91 6.28 -2.96
CA GLN A 242 22.48 6.11 -2.78
C GLN A 242 22.10 5.42 -1.47
N PRO A 243 21.06 5.91 -0.76
CA PRO A 243 20.59 5.27 0.46
C PRO A 243 19.99 3.90 0.15
N GLY A 244 20.35 2.91 0.98
CA GLY A 244 19.66 1.63 1.03
C GLY A 244 18.35 1.74 1.83
N GLN A 245 17.38 0.87 1.51
CA GLN A 245 16.10 0.82 2.21
C GLN A 245 15.69 -0.64 2.47
N LEU A 246 15.09 -0.87 3.63
CA LEU A 246 14.44 -2.13 4.04
C LEU A 246 13.34 -1.84 5.08
N GLN A 247 12.51 -2.83 5.39
CA GLN A 247 11.64 -2.83 6.57
C GLN A 247 12.22 -3.69 7.68
N ALA A 248 11.99 -3.26 8.92
CA ALA A 248 12.09 -4.08 10.12
C ALA A 248 10.67 -4.44 10.56
N VAL A 249 10.29 -5.71 10.42
CA VAL A 249 8.95 -6.20 10.80
C VAL A 249 9.08 -7.02 12.07
N VAL A 250 8.31 -6.65 13.09
CA VAL A 250 8.28 -7.28 14.40
C VAL A 250 6.96 -8.02 14.58
N ASP A 251 7.07 -9.26 15.05
CA ASP A 251 5.99 -10.24 15.14
C ASP A 251 5.69 -10.57 16.60
N ASN A 252 4.46 -10.28 17.01
CA ASN A 252 3.87 -10.57 18.31
C ASN A 252 2.58 -11.39 18.16
N SER A 253 2.44 -12.13 17.04
CA SER A 253 1.23 -12.90 16.71
C SER A 253 0.87 -13.99 17.74
N THR A 254 1.83 -14.41 18.56
CA THR A 254 1.68 -15.40 19.63
C THR A 254 1.61 -14.82 21.04
N GLY A 255 2.02 -13.55 21.23
CA GLY A 255 2.03 -12.88 22.52
C GLY A 255 0.72 -12.13 22.80
N ASN A 256 0.14 -12.29 23.99
CA ASN A 256 -1.11 -11.61 24.36
C ASN A 256 -0.90 -10.24 25.04
N GLN A 257 0.35 -9.77 25.15
CA GLN A 257 0.68 -8.45 25.69
C GLN A 257 0.97 -7.48 24.52
N ALA A 258 0.61 -6.20 24.65
CA ALA A 258 1.20 -5.18 23.78
C ALA A 258 2.67 -4.98 24.19
N ARG A 259 3.57 -4.90 23.20
CA ARG A 259 5.02 -4.75 23.39
C ARG A 259 5.48 -3.45 22.73
N GLN A 260 6.42 -2.72 23.34
CA GLN A 260 6.93 -1.45 22.80
C GLN A 260 8.43 -1.60 22.52
N VAL A 261 8.78 -1.85 21.25
CA VAL A 261 10.17 -2.08 20.87
C VAL A 261 10.85 -0.80 20.41
N THR A 262 12.05 -0.55 20.92
CA THR A 262 12.98 0.42 20.35
C THR A 262 13.86 -0.27 19.32
N LEU A 263 13.91 0.28 18.11
CA LEU A 263 14.73 -0.24 17.02
C LEU A 263 16.10 0.44 17.00
N THR A 264 17.15 -0.38 16.86
CA THR A 264 18.54 0.07 16.77
C THR A 264 19.27 -0.70 15.68
N GLY A 265 20.29 -0.08 15.07
CA GLY A 265 21.08 -0.67 13.99
C GLY A 265 22.57 -0.50 14.23
N ARG A 266 23.35 -1.50 13.82
CA ARG A 266 24.82 -1.49 13.86
C ARG A 266 25.41 -2.31 12.71
N ASP A 267 26.57 -1.92 12.22
CA ASP A 267 27.45 -2.73 11.37
C ASP A 267 28.78 -3.03 12.10
N PRO A 268 29.48 -4.14 11.80
CA PRO A 268 30.77 -4.47 12.42
C PRO A 268 31.84 -3.39 12.22
N GLU A 269 31.79 -2.66 11.10
CA GLU A 269 32.76 -1.63 10.73
C GLU A 269 32.45 -0.25 11.35
N GLY A 270 31.23 -0.03 11.87
CA GLY A 270 30.77 1.26 12.40
C GLY A 270 30.64 2.38 11.34
N LEU A 271 30.47 2.01 10.07
CA LEU A 271 30.42 2.91 8.92
C LEU A 271 29.00 3.18 8.42
N VAL A 272 28.00 2.42 8.86
CA VAL A 272 26.61 2.56 8.41
C VAL A 272 25.81 3.41 9.38
N ARG A 273 25.15 4.44 8.85
CA ARG A 273 24.13 5.23 9.56
C ARG A 273 22.76 4.60 9.34
N PHE A 274 21.98 4.47 10.41
CA PHE A 274 20.65 3.87 10.40
C PHE A 274 19.61 4.92 10.80
N PHE A 275 18.54 5.03 10.01
CA PHE A 275 17.40 5.91 10.29
C PHE A 275 16.12 5.07 10.30
N PHE A 276 15.37 5.12 11.39
CA PHE A 276 14.16 4.31 11.62
C PHE A 276 12.91 5.18 11.62
N SER A 277 11.87 4.75 10.92
CA SER A 277 10.58 5.45 10.81
C SER A 277 9.41 4.47 11.01
N PRO A 278 8.79 4.40 12.20
CA PRO A 278 9.23 5.05 13.45
C PRO A 278 10.44 4.35 14.09
N ALA A 279 11.10 5.00 15.05
CA ALA A 279 12.22 4.42 15.81
C ALA A 279 11.80 3.64 17.06
N VAL A 280 10.61 3.94 17.59
CA VAL A 280 9.90 3.15 18.61
C VAL A 280 8.62 2.65 17.98
N LEU A 281 8.31 1.37 18.16
CA LEU A 281 7.23 0.68 17.45
C LEU A 281 6.34 -0.04 18.47
N ASP A 282 5.08 0.38 18.55
CA ASP A 282 4.06 -0.27 19.36
C ASP A 282 3.55 -1.51 18.60
N VAL A 283 3.75 -2.70 19.17
CA VAL A 283 3.36 -3.98 18.58
C VAL A 283 2.17 -4.54 19.38
N PRO A 284 0.94 -4.50 18.85
CA PRO A 284 -0.24 -4.98 19.59
C PRO A 284 -0.18 -6.47 19.90
N ALA A 285 -0.91 -6.90 20.93
CA ALA A 285 -1.13 -8.31 21.24
C ALA A 285 -1.70 -9.06 20.03
N GLY A 286 -1.10 -10.20 19.66
CA GLY A 286 -1.56 -11.02 18.55
C GLY A 286 -1.34 -10.42 17.15
N ALA A 287 -0.50 -9.39 17.02
CA ALA A 287 -0.33 -8.64 15.77
C ALA A 287 1.14 -8.56 15.31
N THR A 288 1.33 -8.04 14.10
CA THR A 288 2.63 -7.61 13.57
C THR A 288 2.66 -6.08 13.45
N ALA A 289 3.84 -5.48 13.54
CA ALA A 289 4.07 -4.08 13.23
C ALA A 289 5.38 -3.93 12.42
N ALA A 290 5.49 -2.86 11.63
CA ALA A 290 6.64 -2.63 10.77
C ALA A 290 7.16 -1.20 10.87
N ALA A 291 8.47 -1.02 10.75
CA ALA A 291 9.12 0.27 10.61
C ALA A 291 10.00 0.30 9.34
N GLY A 292 10.00 1.43 8.64
CA GLY A 292 10.92 1.67 7.54
C GLY A 292 12.33 1.97 8.07
N VAL A 293 13.34 1.37 7.45
CA VAL A 293 14.75 1.55 7.78
C VAL A 293 15.50 2.05 6.56
N ARG A 294 16.07 3.24 6.66
CA ARG A 294 16.99 3.82 5.68
C ARG A 294 18.42 3.66 6.19
N VAL A 295 19.31 3.20 5.32
CA VAL A 295 20.74 3.02 5.63
C VAL A 295 21.62 3.80 4.68
N GLU A 296 22.64 4.46 5.22
CA GLU A 296 23.60 5.28 4.48
C GLU A 296 25.02 4.89 4.88
N ALA A 297 25.94 4.77 3.91
CA ALA A 297 27.33 4.44 4.19
C ALA A 297 28.26 5.07 3.12
N PRO A 298 29.55 5.29 3.44
CA PRO A 298 30.51 5.85 2.49
C PRO A 298 30.62 5.03 1.20
N THR A 299 30.52 5.70 0.06
CA THR A 299 30.74 5.14 -1.28
C THR A 299 32.12 4.50 -1.37
N PRO A 300 32.26 3.26 -1.87
CA PRO A 300 33.57 2.64 -2.09
C PRO A 300 34.34 3.28 -3.26
N ASP A 301 35.60 2.87 -3.43
CA ASP A 301 36.43 3.31 -4.57
C ASP A 301 35.75 3.04 -5.93
N PRO A 302 35.91 3.93 -6.94
CA PRO A 302 35.26 3.79 -8.25
C PRO A 302 35.45 2.41 -8.90
N GLY A 303 34.34 1.76 -9.26
CA GLY A 303 34.32 0.41 -9.84
C GLY A 303 34.42 -0.74 -8.84
N GLN A 304 34.60 -0.49 -7.53
CA GLN A 304 34.55 -1.52 -6.50
C GLN A 304 33.12 -1.71 -5.95
N THR A 305 32.91 -2.82 -5.23
CA THR A 305 31.68 -3.10 -4.48
C THR A 305 32.00 -3.41 -3.03
N ALA A 306 31.50 -2.58 -2.11
CA ALA A 306 31.54 -2.86 -0.68
C ALA A 306 30.35 -3.75 -0.30
N THR A 307 30.59 -4.69 0.61
CA THR A 307 29.54 -5.54 1.21
C THR A 307 29.67 -5.43 2.72
N ARG A 308 28.63 -4.94 3.41
CA ARG A 308 28.60 -4.72 4.86
C ARG A 308 27.48 -5.55 5.48
N GLN A 309 27.70 -6.09 6.68
CA GLN A 309 26.68 -6.81 7.43
C GLN A 309 25.95 -5.84 8.36
N LEU A 310 24.63 -5.72 8.20
CA LEU A 310 23.77 -4.96 9.08
C LEU A 310 23.23 -5.91 10.15
N THR A 311 23.26 -5.49 11.42
CA THR A 311 22.50 -6.10 12.51
C THR A 311 21.50 -5.08 13.02
N ILE A 312 20.21 -5.39 12.93
CA ILE A 312 19.14 -4.60 13.52
C ILE A 312 18.62 -5.35 14.74
N ALA A 313 18.36 -4.60 15.82
CA ALA A 313 17.87 -5.12 17.08
C ALA A 313 16.58 -4.39 17.48
N ALA A 314 15.55 -5.17 17.83
CA ALA A 314 14.36 -4.70 18.52
C ALA A 314 14.54 -5.02 20.02
N THR A 315 14.47 -3.99 20.86
CA THR A 315 14.66 -4.10 22.31
C THR A 315 13.42 -3.61 23.05
N ASP A 316 12.89 -4.40 23.98
CA ASP A 316 11.79 -4.05 24.87
C ASP A 316 12.15 -4.50 26.30
N GLY A 317 12.42 -3.53 27.17
CA GLY A 317 13.01 -3.77 28.48
C GLY A 317 14.37 -4.45 28.38
N ASP A 318 14.52 -5.58 29.07
CA ASP A 318 15.70 -6.46 29.00
C ASP A 318 15.64 -7.49 27.86
N GLU A 319 14.51 -7.62 27.15
CA GLU A 319 14.37 -8.52 26.00
C GLU A 319 14.93 -7.85 24.73
N GLN A 320 15.85 -8.53 24.04
CA GLN A 320 16.39 -8.08 22.76
C GLN A 320 16.39 -9.20 21.72
N VAL A 321 15.78 -8.94 20.57
CA VAL A 321 15.77 -9.85 19.42
C VAL A 321 16.44 -9.17 18.22
N THR A 322 17.24 -9.93 17.46
CA THR A 322 18.10 -9.38 16.41
C THR A 322 17.95 -10.12 15.10
N ALA A 323 18.11 -9.39 13.99
CA ALA A 323 18.09 -9.92 12.64
C ALA A 323 19.19 -9.25 11.81
N THR A 324 19.66 -9.94 10.77
CA THR A 324 20.76 -9.46 9.91
C THR A 324 20.33 -9.29 8.46
N ALA A 325 20.93 -8.29 7.81
CA ALA A 325 20.75 -8.01 6.39
C ALA A 325 22.10 -7.62 5.76
N THR A 326 22.27 -7.87 4.48
CA THR A 326 23.51 -7.54 3.75
C THR A 326 23.31 -6.27 2.93
N PHE A 327 24.14 -5.24 3.17
CA PHE A 327 24.16 -4.03 2.35
C PHE A 327 25.30 -4.12 1.32
N MET A 328 24.95 -4.17 0.03
CA MET A 328 25.87 -4.16 -1.10
C MET A 328 25.84 -2.79 -1.79
N GLN A 329 26.96 -2.10 -1.83
CA GLN A 329 27.10 -0.76 -2.41
C GLN A 329 28.16 -0.81 -3.52
N THR A 330 27.78 -0.55 -4.76
CA THR A 330 28.67 -0.57 -5.93
C THR A 330 28.94 0.85 -6.42
N ALA A 331 30.20 1.26 -6.50
CA ALA A 331 30.59 2.55 -7.06
C ALA A 331 30.74 2.49 -8.58
N THR A 332 30.26 3.51 -9.28
CA THR A 332 30.38 3.67 -10.73
C THR A 332 31.85 3.95 -11.11
N GLN A 333 32.28 3.44 -12.25
CA GLN A 333 33.65 3.58 -12.74
C GLN A 333 33.84 4.91 -13.48
N GLU A 334 34.84 5.71 -13.11
CA GLU A 334 35.18 6.96 -13.80
C GLU A 334 35.79 6.68 -15.19
N ALA A 335 35.23 7.27 -16.26
CA ALA A 335 35.78 7.13 -17.60
C ALA A 335 37.04 8.01 -17.82
N PRO A 336 37.94 7.62 -18.74
CA PRO A 336 39.07 8.46 -19.15
C PRO A 336 38.61 9.67 -19.98
N LEU A 337 39.39 10.76 -19.93
CA LEU A 337 39.24 11.87 -20.87
C LEU A 337 39.61 11.44 -22.30
N ALA A 338 39.01 12.10 -23.28
CA ALA A 338 39.46 12.06 -24.68
C ALA A 338 39.81 13.47 -25.21
N LEU A 339 40.73 13.52 -26.17
CA LEU A 339 41.19 14.73 -26.88
C LEU A 339 40.94 14.57 -28.38
N ARG A 340 40.52 15.65 -29.06
CA ARG A 340 40.45 15.71 -30.53
C ARG A 340 40.63 17.13 -31.06
N ILE A 341 40.93 17.25 -32.36
CA ILE A 341 41.14 18.53 -33.08
C ILE A 341 40.20 18.58 -34.29
N GLU A 342 39.47 19.69 -34.44
CA GLU A 342 38.49 19.93 -35.50
C GLU A 342 38.80 21.27 -36.21
N PRO A 343 39.06 21.30 -37.54
CA PRO A 343 39.38 20.17 -38.42
C PRO A 343 40.81 19.66 -38.19
N THR A 344 41.13 18.45 -38.64
CA THR A 344 42.48 17.86 -38.51
C THR A 344 43.47 18.34 -39.59
N LEU A 345 43.01 19.13 -40.57
CA LEU A 345 43.80 19.69 -41.67
C LEU A 345 43.35 21.13 -41.97
N VAL A 346 44.32 22.05 -42.07
CA VAL A 346 44.09 23.46 -42.49
C VAL A 346 44.96 23.81 -43.70
N ARG A 347 44.39 24.53 -44.67
CA ARG A 347 45.04 24.93 -45.92
C ARG A 347 44.71 26.38 -46.26
N VAL A 348 45.73 27.19 -46.54
CA VAL A 348 45.61 28.64 -46.76
C VAL A 348 46.46 29.11 -47.95
N ARG A 349 46.24 30.36 -48.41
CA ARG A 349 46.97 30.99 -49.52
C ARG A 349 47.15 32.48 -49.23
N ASP A 350 48.31 33.01 -49.63
CA ASP A 350 48.79 34.39 -49.43
C ASP A 350 48.69 34.86 -47.95
N THR A 351 48.84 33.92 -47.01
CA THR A 351 48.84 34.15 -45.55
C THR A 351 49.70 33.13 -44.79
N ASP A 352 50.12 33.53 -43.60
CA ASP A 352 51.02 32.87 -42.65
C ASP A 352 50.30 31.93 -41.66
N THR A 353 48.97 32.07 -41.50
CA THR A 353 48.28 31.59 -40.30
C THR A 353 47.01 30.77 -40.54
N GLY A 354 46.70 29.90 -39.57
CA GLY A 354 45.53 29.02 -39.55
C GLY A 354 44.83 29.00 -38.19
N GLN A 355 43.59 28.51 -38.16
CA GLN A 355 42.78 28.36 -36.95
C GLN A 355 42.09 26.98 -36.92
N LEU A 356 42.01 26.41 -35.72
CA LEU A 356 41.45 25.09 -35.40
C LEU A 356 40.73 25.19 -34.05
N GLU A 357 39.87 24.23 -33.72
CA GLU A 357 39.34 24.04 -32.37
C GLU A 357 39.83 22.70 -31.77
N VAL A 358 40.10 22.73 -30.47
CA VAL A 358 40.54 21.58 -29.67
C VAL A 358 39.41 21.25 -28.71
N VAL A 359 38.98 19.99 -28.69
CA VAL A 359 37.87 19.52 -27.85
C VAL A 359 38.37 18.45 -26.89
N ILE A 360 38.07 18.65 -25.60
CA ILE A 360 38.23 17.67 -24.53
C ILE A 360 36.87 17.10 -24.19
N ASP A 361 36.78 15.78 -24.08
CA ASP A 361 35.56 15.06 -23.70
C ASP A 361 35.70 14.51 -22.27
N ASN A 362 34.84 14.95 -21.35
CA ASN A 362 34.73 14.47 -19.97
C ASN A 362 33.29 13.96 -19.68
N ARG A 363 32.52 13.61 -20.72
CA ARG A 363 31.10 13.20 -20.58
C ARG A 363 30.87 11.92 -19.77
N GLY A 364 31.90 11.09 -19.62
CA GLY A 364 31.91 9.94 -18.70
C GLY A 364 32.71 10.15 -17.40
N GLY A 365 33.21 11.36 -17.16
CA GLY A 365 33.96 11.70 -15.96
C GLY A 365 33.04 12.10 -14.80
N LEU A 366 33.36 11.63 -13.60
CA LEU A 366 32.55 11.83 -12.38
C LEU A 366 32.90 13.13 -11.61
N ARG A 367 33.83 13.93 -12.12
CA ARG A 367 34.34 15.16 -11.49
C ARG A 367 34.85 16.15 -12.53
N THR A 368 34.91 17.42 -12.14
CA THR A 368 35.59 18.49 -12.90
C THR A 368 37.09 18.21 -12.97
N ARG A 369 37.69 18.31 -14.16
CA ARG A 369 39.11 18.02 -14.39
C ARG A 369 39.76 19.18 -15.15
N ARG A 370 40.81 19.78 -14.57
CA ARG A 370 41.59 20.83 -15.21
C ARG A 370 42.60 20.21 -16.19
N VAL A 371 42.61 20.75 -17.41
CA VAL A 371 43.44 20.30 -18.52
C VAL A 371 44.27 21.46 -19.03
N PHE A 372 45.56 21.23 -19.22
CA PHE A 372 46.51 22.18 -19.81
C PHE A 372 46.81 21.79 -21.25
N LEU A 373 46.82 22.76 -22.17
CA LEU A 373 47.01 22.52 -23.60
C LEU A 373 48.43 22.93 -24.05
N GLY A 374 49.04 22.09 -24.88
CA GLY A 374 50.36 22.32 -25.47
C GLY A 374 50.42 21.90 -26.94
N GLY A 375 51.42 22.40 -27.67
CA GLY A 375 51.66 22.06 -29.07
C GLY A 375 53.08 21.57 -29.29
N ARG A 376 53.25 20.57 -30.15
CA ARG A 376 54.51 19.91 -30.46
C ARG A 376 54.69 19.80 -31.97
N ASP A 377 55.69 20.51 -32.49
CA ASP A 377 56.14 20.43 -33.88
C ASP A 377 57.51 19.71 -33.94
N PRO A 378 57.66 18.64 -34.75
CA PRO A 378 58.96 18.02 -35.03
C PRO A 378 59.99 18.97 -35.67
N GLU A 379 59.55 19.89 -36.54
CA GLU A 379 60.40 20.82 -37.29
C GLU A 379 60.71 22.13 -36.54
N ARG A 380 59.89 22.47 -35.53
CA ARG A 380 59.94 23.72 -34.74
C ARG A 380 59.77 25.00 -35.57
N ILE A 381 58.91 24.94 -36.58
CA ILE A 381 58.55 26.06 -37.46
C ILE A 381 57.15 26.60 -37.10
N VAL A 382 56.22 25.72 -36.74
CA VAL A 382 54.83 26.07 -36.36
C VAL A 382 54.80 26.60 -34.94
N HIS A 383 54.27 27.81 -34.79
CA HIS A 383 54.00 28.43 -33.50
C HIS A 383 52.54 28.21 -33.11
N PHE A 384 52.28 27.90 -31.83
CA PHE A 384 50.96 27.54 -31.31
C PHE A 384 50.46 28.57 -30.29
N ALA A 385 49.19 28.98 -30.40
CA ALA A 385 48.53 29.81 -29.40
C ALA A 385 47.13 29.24 -29.07
N PHE A 386 46.92 28.88 -27.81
CA PHE A 386 45.67 28.30 -27.30
C PHE A 386 44.87 29.33 -26.51
N ALA A 387 43.56 29.41 -26.79
CA ALA A 387 42.62 30.33 -26.14
C ALA A 387 41.36 29.57 -25.68
N PRO A 388 41.22 29.28 -24.37
CA PRO A 388 42.20 29.46 -23.29
C PRO A 388 43.36 28.42 -23.35
N PRO A 389 44.50 28.68 -22.67
CA PRO A 389 45.62 27.72 -22.60
C PRO A 389 45.42 26.59 -21.57
N SER A 390 44.44 26.72 -20.68
CA SER A 390 43.94 25.64 -19.84
C SER A 390 42.44 25.80 -19.63
N LEU A 391 41.72 24.70 -19.40
CA LEU A 391 40.28 24.69 -19.19
C LEU A 391 39.91 23.74 -18.05
N ASP A 392 38.86 24.09 -17.32
CA ASP A 392 38.14 23.16 -16.46
C ASP A 392 37.04 22.51 -17.31
N VAL A 393 37.06 21.19 -17.43
CA VAL A 393 35.93 20.46 -18.03
C VAL A 393 35.10 19.88 -16.88
N LEU A 394 33.83 20.28 -16.78
CA LEU A 394 32.93 19.76 -15.74
C LEU A 394 32.66 18.26 -15.95
N ALA A 395 32.20 17.59 -14.90
CA ALA A 395 31.66 16.24 -15.00
C ALA A 395 30.48 16.22 -16.00
N GLY A 396 30.44 15.23 -16.90
CA GLY A 396 29.35 15.12 -17.88
C GLY A 396 29.42 16.07 -19.08
N GLU A 397 30.47 16.89 -19.23
CA GLU A 397 30.58 17.91 -20.29
C GLU A 397 31.74 17.71 -21.28
N THR A 398 31.73 18.53 -22.35
CA THR A 398 32.86 18.71 -23.29
C THR A 398 33.38 20.13 -23.21
N GLY A 399 34.69 20.30 -23.07
CA GLY A 399 35.35 21.60 -23.05
C GLY A 399 36.06 21.92 -24.37
N THR A 400 36.01 23.18 -24.82
CA THR A 400 36.56 23.61 -26.10
C THR A 400 37.56 24.75 -25.94
N ALA A 401 38.65 24.73 -26.71
CA ALA A 401 39.61 25.84 -26.82
C ALA A 401 39.99 26.09 -28.28
N ARG A 402 40.22 27.36 -28.65
CA ARG A 402 40.68 27.72 -30.00
C ARG A 402 42.19 27.62 -30.08
N LEU A 403 42.68 27.05 -31.18
CA LEU A 403 44.09 26.96 -31.53
C LEU A 403 44.37 27.82 -32.77
N ARG A 404 45.21 28.85 -32.63
CA ARG A 404 45.85 29.54 -33.75
C ARG A 404 47.22 28.92 -34.01
N ILE A 405 47.53 28.70 -35.27
CA ILE A 405 48.86 28.28 -35.75
C ILE A 405 49.44 29.30 -36.73
N GLU A 406 50.76 29.42 -36.72
CA GLU A 406 51.51 30.45 -37.47
C GLU A 406 52.84 29.88 -37.99
N ALA A 407 53.12 30.02 -39.28
CA ALA A 407 54.38 29.59 -39.90
C ALA A 407 54.76 30.46 -41.13
N PRO A 408 56.06 30.63 -41.44
CA PRO A 408 56.50 31.48 -42.54
C PRO A 408 55.93 31.06 -43.92
N PRO A 409 55.46 32.03 -44.73
CA PRO A 409 54.87 31.75 -46.04
C PRO A 409 55.92 31.31 -47.07
N PRO A 410 55.53 30.49 -48.06
CA PRO A 410 56.45 30.00 -49.09
C PRO A 410 56.71 31.06 -50.18
N ALA A 411 57.85 30.91 -50.87
CA ALA A 411 58.26 31.82 -51.95
C ALA A 411 57.23 31.89 -53.10
N ALA A 412 57.17 33.04 -53.79
CA ALA A 412 56.17 33.35 -54.81
C ALA A 412 55.91 32.19 -55.80
N GLY A 413 54.70 31.63 -55.77
CA GLY A 413 54.26 30.52 -56.63
C GLY A 413 54.49 29.11 -56.08
N GLN A 414 55.02 28.94 -54.87
CA GLN A 414 55.26 27.63 -54.23
C GLN A 414 54.09 27.19 -53.32
N GLU A 415 54.13 25.92 -52.86
CA GLU A 415 53.22 25.36 -51.86
C GLU A 415 53.99 24.48 -50.86
N VAL A 416 53.66 24.54 -49.56
CA VAL A 416 54.34 23.79 -48.47
C VAL A 416 53.33 23.24 -47.46
N SER A 417 53.57 22.03 -46.93
CA SER A 417 52.76 21.32 -45.92
C SER A 417 53.60 20.90 -44.71
N ARG A 418 53.07 20.99 -43.48
CA ARG A 418 53.73 20.62 -42.21
C ARG A 418 52.77 19.91 -41.25
N SER A 419 53.26 19.02 -40.39
CA SER A 419 52.46 18.28 -39.40
C SER A 419 52.86 18.60 -37.96
N PHE A 420 51.90 18.48 -37.03
CA PHE A 420 52.08 18.78 -35.61
C PHE A 420 51.17 17.93 -34.72
N THR A 421 51.42 17.95 -33.41
CA THR A 421 50.62 17.27 -32.38
C THR A 421 50.17 18.27 -31.30
N VAL A 422 48.89 18.23 -30.91
CA VAL A 422 48.38 18.88 -29.69
C VAL A 422 48.50 17.90 -28.53
N LEU A 423 48.92 18.41 -27.38
CA LEU A 423 49.03 17.72 -26.12
C LEU A 423 47.98 18.26 -25.14
N ALA A 424 47.33 17.38 -24.40
CA ALA A 424 46.44 17.75 -23.29
C ALA A 424 46.83 16.96 -22.04
N THR A 425 47.25 17.68 -20.99
CA THR A 425 47.79 17.08 -19.76
C THR A 425 46.90 17.41 -18.56
N SER A 426 46.74 16.46 -17.64
CA SER A 426 45.89 16.62 -16.44
C SER A 426 46.48 15.83 -15.27
N PRO A 427 46.49 16.36 -14.02
CA PRO A 427 47.02 15.66 -12.86
C PRO A 427 46.38 14.28 -12.67
N GLY A 428 47.21 13.22 -12.57
CA GLY A 428 46.75 11.85 -12.39
C GLY A 428 46.19 11.17 -13.64
N VAL A 429 46.42 11.73 -14.83
CA VAL A 429 46.00 11.16 -16.14
C VAL A 429 47.24 11.03 -17.03
N PRO A 430 47.39 9.96 -17.84
CA PRO A 430 48.40 9.95 -18.90
C PRO A 430 48.14 11.07 -19.91
N ASP A 431 49.21 11.67 -20.44
CA ASP A 431 49.09 12.75 -21.43
C ASP A 431 48.37 12.27 -22.69
N LEU A 432 47.43 13.10 -23.17
CA LEU A 432 46.65 12.82 -24.37
C LEU A 432 47.28 13.53 -25.58
N GLU A 433 47.48 12.81 -26.68
CA GLU A 433 48.05 13.35 -27.94
C GLU A 433 47.02 13.32 -29.09
N ALA A 434 47.00 14.36 -29.92
CA ALA A 434 46.21 14.38 -31.17
C ALA A 434 47.00 15.05 -32.33
N PRO A 435 47.21 14.38 -33.49
CA PRO A 435 47.96 14.95 -34.62
C PRO A 435 47.08 15.76 -35.59
N ALA A 436 47.68 16.75 -36.28
CA ALA A 436 47.06 17.58 -37.32
C ALA A 436 48.09 18.16 -38.34
N THR A 437 47.60 18.83 -39.41
CA THR A 437 48.42 19.27 -40.57
C THR A 437 48.05 20.68 -41.08
N PHE A 438 49.04 21.44 -41.60
CA PHE A 438 48.91 22.83 -42.09
C PHE A 438 49.61 23.09 -43.45
N VAL A 439 49.00 23.85 -44.37
CA VAL A 439 49.45 24.04 -45.78
C VAL A 439 49.31 25.49 -46.31
N GLN A 440 50.26 26.03 -47.12
CA GLN A 440 50.36 27.47 -47.54
C GLN A 440 50.81 27.71 -49.03
N ALA A 441 50.54 28.86 -49.70
CA ALA A 441 50.96 29.24 -51.10
C ALA A 441 50.94 30.78 -51.47
N THR A 442 51.53 31.30 -52.60
CA THR A 442 51.72 32.79 -52.93
C THR A 442 51.80 33.29 -54.44
N SER A 443 51.86 34.63 -54.78
CA SER A 443 51.67 35.32 -56.14
C SER A 443 52.67 36.48 -56.64
N ALA A 444 52.51 37.19 -57.82
CA ALA A 444 53.48 38.19 -58.48
C ALA A 444 52.95 39.34 -59.48
N ALA A 445 53.75 40.38 -59.96
CA ALA A 445 53.29 41.63 -60.73
C ALA A 445 54.30 42.50 -61.67
N PRO A 446 53.86 43.54 -62.49
CA PRO A 446 54.64 44.29 -63.58
C PRO A 446 54.56 45.89 -63.70
N THR A 447 54.82 46.52 -64.90
CA THR A 447 55.27 47.94 -65.19
C THR A 447 54.33 48.95 -66.00
N ASP A 448 54.84 50.16 -66.38
CA ASP A 448 54.22 51.44 -66.89
C ASP A 448 53.14 51.38 -68.01
N VAL A 449 52.15 52.29 -67.99
CA VAL A 449 50.77 52.08 -68.53
C VAL A 449 50.14 53.39 -69.06
N PRO A 450 49.24 53.37 -70.09
CA PRO A 450 48.37 54.52 -70.40
C PRO A 450 47.49 54.97 -69.23
N LEU A 451 46.87 56.16 -69.36
CA LEU A 451 45.71 56.55 -68.53
C LEU A 451 44.69 55.41 -68.55
N THR A 452 44.27 54.93 -67.38
CA THR A 452 43.17 53.97 -67.27
C THR A 452 42.00 54.60 -66.53
N LEU A 453 40.80 54.42 -67.10
CA LEU A 453 39.55 54.81 -66.45
C LEU A 453 38.97 53.59 -65.75
N ARG A 454 38.60 53.73 -64.48
CA ARG A 454 37.86 52.71 -63.73
C ARG A 454 36.64 53.35 -63.10
N LEU A 455 35.48 52.77 -63.35
CA LEU A 455 34.26 53.07 -62.60
C LEU A 455 34.28 52.23 -61.32
N ASP A 456 34.03 52.85 -60.18
CA ASP A 456 33.93 52.14 -58.89
C ASP A 456 32.56 52.41 -58.24
N PRO A 457 31.65 51.42 -58.20
CA PRO A 457 31.73 50.10 -58.84
C PRO A 457 31.44 50.17 -60.36
N THR A 458 32.01 49.25 -61.14
CA THR A 458 31.74 49.12 -62.59
C THR A 458 30.29 48.75 -62.90
N ILE A 459 29.63 48.06 -61.97
CA ILE A 459 28.20 47.75 -62.03
C ILE A 459 27.53 48.35 -60.80
N VAL A 460 26.76 49.41 -60.98
CA VAL A 460 25.92 49.98 -59.93
C VAL A 460 24.61 49.20 -59.92
N ARG A 461 24.43 48.36 -58.89
CA ARG A 461 23.14 47.75 -58.59
C ARG A 461 22.40 48.60 -57.56
N VAL A 462 21.19 49.03 -57.90
CA VAL A 462 20.27 49.66 -56.93
C VAL A 462 18.94 48.92 -56.94
N ARG A 463 18.36 48.79 -55.74
CA ARG A 463 17.06 48.16 -55.54
C ARG A 463 16.03 49.22 -55.20
N ASP A 464 14.88 49.18 -55.87
CA ASP A 464 13.73 50.05 -55.63
C ASP A 464 14.05 51.58 -55.65
N SER A 465 15.12 51.98 -56.35
CA SER A 465 15.61 53.36 -56.49
C SER A 465 15.77 53.80 -57.96
N THR A 466 15.48 55.06 -58.26
CA THR A 466 15.67 55.70 -59.58
C THR A 466 17.10 56.17 -59.86
N SER A 467 17.95 56.30 -58.83
CA SER A 467 19.29 56.88 -58.94
C SER A 467 20.38 55.99 -58.34
N GLY A 468 21.51 55.90 -59.05
CA GLY A 468 22.76 55.31 -58.58
C GLY A 468 23.89 56.34 -58.53
N ALA A 469 24.92 56.03 -57.74
CA ALA A 469 26.16 56.80 -57.69
C ALA A 469 27.35 55.84 -57.82
N LEU A 470 28.39 56.31 -58.51
CA LEU A 470 29.68 55.65 -58.66
C LEU A 470 30.78 56.71 -58.73
N GLU A 471 32.02 56.30 -58.55
CA GLU A 471 33.18 57.18 -58.69
C GLU A 471 33.96 56.82 -59.96
N LEU A 472 34.22 57.80 -60.81
CA LEU A 472 35.16 57.69 -61.91
C LEU A 472 36.56 57.94 -61.35
N LEU A 473 37.39 56.91 -61.40
CA LEU A 473 38.81 56.98 -61.12
C LEU A 473 39.57 57.12 -62.44
N ILE A 474 40.42 58.14 -62.53
CA ILE A 474 41.25 58.47 -63.68
C ILE A 474 42.69 58.23 -63.26
N ASP A 475 43.19 57.01 -63.48
CA ASP A 475 44.49 56.57 -62.99
C ASP A 475 45.61 57.06 -63.92
N ASN A 476 46.45 57.95 -63.40
CA ASN A 476 47.65 58.49 -64.03
C ASN A 476 48.90 58.17 -63.18
N ARG A 477 48.86 57.12 -62.34
CA ARG A 477 49.99 56.71 -61.49
C ARG A 477 51.17 56.20 -62.29
N ALA A 478 50.88 55.42 -63.33
CA ALA A 478 51.81 55.05 -64.40
C ALA A 478 51.93 56.16 -65.47
N GLY A 479 51.69 57.41 -65.07
CA GLY A 479 51.68 58.59 -65.92
C GLY A 479 52.69 59.60 -65.40
N HIS A 480 53.81 59.72 -66.12
CA HIS A 480 54.94 60.59 -65.79
C HIS A 480 54.70 62.09 -66.15
N ARG A 481 53.45 62.53 -66.32
CA ARG A 481 53.05 63.94 -66.53
C ARG A 481 51.62 64.21 -66.06
N SER A 482 51.31 65.45 -65.66
CA SER A 482 49.93 65.89 -65.39
C SER A 482 49.08 65.94 -66.68
N ARG A 483 47.77 65.71 -66.56
CA ARG A 483 46.80 65.68 -67.68
C ARG A 483 45.44 66.27 -67.27
N ARG A 484 44.91 67.19 -68.07
CA ARG A 484 43.55 67.71 -67.93
C ARG A 484 42.54 66.85 -68.68
N VAL A 485 41.44 66.52 -68.02
CA VAL A 485 40.40 65.63 -68.57
C VAL A 485 39.00 66.22 -68.37
N PHE A 486 38.19 66.22 -69.43
CA PHE A 486 36.79 66.65 -69.42
C PHE A 486 35.86 65.43 -69.47
N LEU A 487 34.76 65.46 -68.72
CA LEU A 487 33.91 64.28 -68.49
C LEU A 487 32.54 64.41 -69.17
N SER A 488 32.08 63.32 -69.79
CA SER A 488 30.73 63.18 -70.33
C SER A 488 30.23 61.75 -70.22
N GLY A 489 28.91 61.56 -70.37
CA GLY A 489 28.26 60.25 -70.34
C GLY A 489 27.48 60.01 -71.62
N ARG A 490 27.50 58.76 -72.09
CA ARG A 490 26.76 58.25 -73.25
C ARG A 490 26.01 57.00 -72.80
N ASP A 491 24.76 56.84 -73.21
CA ASP A 491 24.00 55.58 -73.08
C ASP A 491 23.30 55.26 -74.41
N PRO A 492 23.18 53.98 -74.82
CA PRO A 492 22.57 53.63 -76.10
C PRO A 492 21.08 53.97 -76.20
N GLU A 493 20.38 53.92 -75.07
CA GLU A 493 18.92 54.07 -74.97
C GLU A 493 18.45 55.54 -74.84
N ARG A 494 19.35 56.45 -74.45
CA ARG A 494 19.06 57.86 -74.09
C ARG A 494 18.04 58.00 -72.94
N LEU A 495 18.08 57.05 -72.00
CA LEU A 495 17.23 56.99 -70.81
C LEU A 495 18.00 57.31 -69.51
N VAL A 496 19.34 57.31 -69.53
CA VAL A 496 20.18 57.59 -68.36
C VAL A 496 20.62 59.05 -68.34
N ARG A 497 20.26 59.79 -67.29
CA ARG A 497 20.78 61.13 -67.01
C ARG A 497 22.08 61.02 -66.21
N PHE A 498 23.17 61.60 -66.74
CA PHE A 498 24.47 61.66 -66.07
C PHE A 498 24.69 63.04 -65.42
N THR A 499 25.30 63.06 -64.23
CA THR A 499 25.81 64.29 -63.58
C THR A 499 27.21 64.01 -63.03
N PHE A 500 28.18 64.87 -63.38
CA PHE A 500 29.59 64.74 -63.01
C PHE A 500 30.02 65.83 -62.04
N THR A 501 30.64 65.45 -60.93
CA THR A 501 31.14 66.37 -59.90
C THR A 501 32.61 66.03 -59.55
N PRO A 502 33.59 66.83 -60.00
CA PRO A 502 33.49 67.94 -60.97
C PRO A 502 33.28 67.45 -62.42
N PRO A 503 32.85 68.32 -63.35
CA PRO A 503 32.69 67.96 -64.78
C PRO A 503 34.01 67.95 -65.57
N SER A 504 35.10 68.47 -65.00
CA SER A 504 36.46 68.37 -65.54
C SER A 504 37.47 68.51 -64.42
N LEU A 505 38.61 67.83 -64.50
CA LEU A 505 39.68 67.94 -63.51
C LEU A 505 41.08 67.77 -64.12
N ASP A 506 42.09 68.26 -63.41
CA ASP A 506 43.50 68.06 -63.72
C ASP A 506 44.04 66.91 -62.85
N VAL A 507 44.59 65.85 -63.45
CA VAL A 507 45.21 64.72 -62.75
C VAL A 507 46.72 64.89 -62.78
N LEU A 508 47.39 64.94 -61.63
CA LEU A 508 48.86 65.07 -61.61
C LEU A 508 49.56 63.78 -62.04
N ALA A 509 50.87 63.89 -62.29
CA ALA A 509 51.71 62.71 -62.52
C ALA A 509 51.80 61.88 -61.24
N GLY A 510 51.67 60.54 -61.35
CA GLY A 510 51.75 59.68 -60.17
C GLY A 510 50.45 59.60 -59.34
N GLU A 511 49.36 60.24 -59.76
CA GLU A 511 48.10 60.34 -58.99
C GLU A 511 46.90 59.66 -59.67
N ILE A 512 45.80 59.53 -58.92
CA ILE A 512 44.47 59.13 -59.43
C ILE A 512 43.53 60.32 -59.28
N GLY A 513 42.97 60.79 -60.39
CA GLY A 513 41.89 61.78 -60.37
C GLY A 513 40.56 61.15 -60.02
N GLN A 514 39.71 61.85 -59.26
CA GLN A 514 38.40 61.35 -58.82
C GLN A 514 37.29 62.31 -59.23
N ALA A 515 36.21 61.78 -59.80
CA ALA A 515 34.96 62.51 -60.01
C ALA A 515 33.76 61.63 -59.67
N ARG A 516 32.79 62.16 -58.92
CA ARG A 516 31.56 61.44 -58.62
C ARG A 516 30.60 61.53 -59.80
N VAL A 517 30.11 60.39 -60.25
CA VAL A 517 29.12 60.25 -61.31
C VAL A 517 27.80 59.81 -60.69
N ARG A 518 26.76 60.63 -60.84
CA ARG A 518 25.38 60.26 -60.52
C ARG A 518 24.67 59.87 -61.81
N VAL A 519 24.03 58.70 -61.81
CA VAL A 519 23.23 58.16 -62.91
C VAL A 519 21.79 58.00 -62.48
N GLU A 520 20.84 58.46 -63.30
CA GLU A 520 19.41 58.42 -62.98
C GLU A 520 18.60 57.89 -64.17
N ALA A 521 17.69 56.93 -63.91
CA ALA A 521 16.80 56.37 -64.92
C ALA A 521 15.49 55.84 -64.31
N PRO A 522 14.40 55.74 -65.10
CA PRO A 522 13.11 55.21 -64.63
C PRO A 522 13.20 53.76 -64.12
N LEU A 523 12.46 53.47 -63.04
CA LEU A 523 12.33 52.13 -62.48
C LEU A 523 11.67 51.14 -63.48
N PRO A 524 12.07 49.86 -63.48
CA PRO A 524 11.39 48.80 -64.24
C PRO A 524 10.08 48.37 -63.58
N ASP A 525 9.39 47.39 -64.16
CA ASP A 525 8.19 46.78 -63.57
C ASP A 525 8.48 45.89 -62.35
N PHE A 526 7.46 45.63 -61.53
CA PHE A 526 7.58 44.86 -60.29
C PHE A 526 8.12 43.44 -60.56
N GLY A 527 9.16 43.05 -59.84
CA GLY A 527 9.81 41.74 -59.98
C GLY A 527 10.77 41.62 -61.19
N GLN A 528 10.97 42.69 -61.96
CA GLN A 528 11.93 42.71 -63.07
C GLN A 528 13.27 43.38 -62.66
N GLU A 529 14.33 43.00 -63.38
CA GLU A 529 15.64 43.66 -63.36
C GLU A 529 15.91 44.28 -64.73
N ALA A 530 16.21 45.59 -64.76
CA ALA A 530 16.65 46.29 -65.95
C ALA A 530 18.13 46.63 -65.85
N THR A 531 18.93 46.12 -66.78
CA THR A 531 20.37 46.42 -66.91
C THR A 531 20.58 47.35 -68.10
N ARG A 532 20.96 48.61 -67.86
CA ARG A 532 21.31 49.56 -68.91
C ARG A 532 22.81 49.73 -69.00
N GLN A 533 23.34 49.71 -70.22
CA GLN A 533 24.76 49.96 -70.47
C GLN A 533 25.03 51.47 -70.48
N ILE A 534 26.08 51.87 -69.77
CA ILE A 534 26.52 53.26 -69.64
C ILE A 534 27.99 53.36 -70.03
N THR A 535 28.35 54.39 -70.80
CA THR A 535 29.73 54.68 -71.17
C THR A 535 30.09 56.05 -70.62
N VAL A 536 31.10 56.10 -69.74
CA VAL A 536 31.69 57.35 -69.28
C VAL A 536 32.90 57.65 -70.16
N VAL A 537 32.95 58.86 -70.70
CA VAL A 537 33.96 59.32 -71.65
C VAL A 537 34.75 60.44 -71.04
N ALA A 538 36.06 60.28 -71.00
CA ALA A 538 37.00 61.23 -70.44
C ALA A 538 37.98 61.66 -71.55
N SER A 539 37.98 62.96 -71.91
CA SER A 539 38.74 63.47 -73.05
C SER A 539 39.94 64.34 -72.64
N GLU A 540 41.14 63.97 -73.11
CA GLU A 540 42.37 64.77 -72.96
C GLU A 540 42.36 65.92 -73.99
N GLY A 541 42.77 67.13 -73.57
CA GLY A 541 42.61 68.38 -74.32
C GLY A 541 43.26 68.45 -75.70
N VAL A 542 42.75 69.34 -76.56
CA VAL A 542 43.03 69.38 -78.01
C VAL A 542 44.50 69.70 -78.33
N GLY A 543 45.28 68.67 -78.64
CA GLY A 543 46.51 68.77 -79.43
C GLY A 543 46.24 68.74 -80.94
N ARG A 544 47.30 68.85 -81.76
CA ARG A 544 47.21 68.86 -83.24
C ARG A 544 46.54 67.63 -83.88
N ASN A 545 46.36 66.55 -83.13
CA ASN A 545 45.79 65.28 -83.62
C ASN A 545 44.33 65.06 -83.18
N GLY A 546 43.66 66.08 -82.63
CA GLY A 546 42.30 65.97 -82.09
C GLY A 546 42.24 65.58 -80.60
N PRO A 547 41.04 65.52 -80.01
CA PRO A 547 40.86 65.08 -78.63
C PRO A 547 41.12 63.58 -78.51
N ARG A 548 41.85 63.17 -77.46
CA ARG A 548 42.02 61.75 -77.14
C ARG A 548 40.94 61.36 -76.14
N GLU A 549 39.83 60.83 -76.66
CA GLU A 549 38.81 60.20 -75.81
C GLU A 549 39.33 58.87 -75.26
N ILE A 550 39.09 58.64 -73.98
CA ILE A 550 39.19 57.33 -73.33
C ILE A 550 37.79 57.03 -72.80
N GLU A 551 37.28 55.83 -73.08
CA GLU A 551 35.96 55.40 -72.65
C GLU A 551 36.06 54.28 -71.61
N VAL A 552 35.14 54.26 -70.65
CA VAL A 552 34.92 53.11 -69.77
C VAL A 552 33.43 52.77 -69.75
N ALA A 553 33.14 51.51 -70.08
CA ALA A 553 31.81 50.96 -69.97
C ALA A 553 31.52 50.52 -68.52
N GLY A 554 30.29 50.71 -68.09
CA GLY A 554 29.72 50.15 -66.88
C GLY A 554 28.26 49.80 -67.11
N SER A 555 27.60 49.26 -66.08
CA SER A 555 26.18 48.94 -66.16
C SER A 555 25.42 49.52 -64.97
N PHE A 556 24.30 50.19 -65.24
CA PHE A 556 23.34 50.61 -64.22
C PHE A 556 22.21 49.59 -64.18
N VAL A 557 22.13 48.86 -63.06
CA VAL A 557 21.17 47.77 -62.86
C VAL A 557 20.15 48.21 -61.82
N GLN A 558 18.88 48.23 -62.21
CA GLN A 558 17.77 48.51 -61.32
C GLN A 558 16.93 47.24 -61.15
N THR A 559 16.84 46.74 -59.93
CA THR A 559 15.96 45.62 -59.57
C THR A 559 14.78 46.17 -58.77
N ARG A 560 13.54 45.85 -59.17
CA ARG A 560 12.34 46.24 -58.42
C ARG A 560 11.75 45.04 -57.70
N ALA A 561 11.38 45.20 -56.43
CA ALA A 561 10.81 44.11 -55.65
C ALA A 561 9.60 43.47 -56.34
N PRO A 562 9.41 42.14 -56.26
CA PRO A 562 8.17 41.50 -56.68
C PRO A 562 7.00 41.98 -55.83
N LYS A 563 5.79 41.93 -56.39
CA LYS A 563 4.55 42.25 -55.66
C LYS A 563 4.45 41.36 -54.40
N PRO A 564 4.19 41.90 -53.19
CA PRO A 564 4.09 41.10 -51.98
C PRO A 564 3.06 39.97 -52.12
N VAL A 565 3.48 38.75 -51.77
CA VAL A 565 2.63 37.56 -51.70
C VAL A 565 2.17 37.40 -50.26
N GLU A 566 0.88 37.17 -50.06
CA GLU A 566 0.28 37.04 -48.73
C GLU A 566 0.41 35.60 -48.22
N VAL A 567 0.91 35.44 -47.00
CA VAL A 567 1.09 34.12 -46.36
C VAL A 567 -0.19 33.74 -45.60
N PRO A 568 -0.69 32.49 -45.71
CA PRO A 568 -1.76 32.00 -44.83
C PRO A 568 -1.29 31.94 -43.37
N VAL A 569 -2.25 31.88 -42.43
CA VAL A 569 -1.93 31.64 -41.02
C VAL A 569 -1.50 30.19 -40.82
N ALA A 570 -0.51 29.96 -39.96
CA ALA A 570 -0.18 28.61 -39.52
C ALA A 570 -1.06 28.23 -38.31
N VAL A 571 -1.46 26.97 -38.23
CA VAL A 571 -2.36 26.47 -37.17
C VAL A 571 -1.72 25.23 -36.54
N LYS A 572 -1.85 25.08 -35.22
CA LYS A 572 -1.32 23.94 -34.45
C LYS A 572 -2.27 23.54 -33.33
N LEU A 573 -2.34 22.24 -33.04
CA LEU A 573 -2.99 21.69 -31.85
C LEU A 573 -1.97 21.42 -30.74
N GLU A 574 -2.28 21.82 -29.51
CA GLU A 574 -1.46 21.55 -28.32
C GLU A 574 -2.33 20.98 -27.17
N PRO A 575 -2.23 19.67 -26.86
CA PRO A 575 -1.59 18.61 -27.65
C PRO A 575 -2.42 18.22 -28.88
N SER A 576 -1.79 17.60 -29.89
CA SER A 576 -2.48 17.00 -31.05
C SER A 576 -2.99 15.57 -30.77
N LEU A 577 -2.41 14.87 -29.80
CA LEU A 577 -2.91 13.61 -29.26
C LEU A 577 -3.47 13.87 -27.86
N VAL A 578 -4.78 13.70 -27.69
CA VAL A 578 -5.44 13.84 -26.39
C VAL A 578 -5.81 12.45 -25.90
N ARG A 579 -5.20 11.98 -24.80
CA ARG A 579 -5.52 10.67 -24.19
C ARG A 579 -6.17 10.87 -22.82
N VAL A 580 -7.28 10.19 -22.59
CA VAL A 580 -8.01 10.21 -21.31
C VAL A 580 -8.36 8.79 -20.85
N ARG A 581 -8.50 8.62 -19.52
CA ARG A 581 -8.97 7.38 -18.89
C ARG A 581 -10.27 7.68 -18.13
N ASP A 582 -11.26 6.79 -18.27
CA ASP A 582 -12.52 6.75 -17.50
C ASP A 582 -13.31 8.09 -17.46
N THR A 583 -13.19 8.92 -18.51
CA THR A 583 -13.94 10.18 -18.67
C THR A 583 -14.40 10.38 -20.12
N PRO A 584 -15.62 10.92 -20.34
CA PRO A 584 -16.09 11.31 -21.67
C PRO A 584 -15.49 12.63 -22.18
N ASN A 585 -14.85 13.41 -21.30
CA ASN A 585 -14.43 14.79 -21.59
C ASN A 585 -12.92 14.97 -21.69
N ALA A 586 -12.49 15.80 -22.64
CA ALA A 586 -11.11 16.19 -22.88
C ALA A 586 -10.99 17.68 -23.24
N GLN A 587 -9.76 18.22 -23.15
CA GLN A 587 -9.45 19.61 -23.50
C GLN A 587 -8.09 19.71 -24.23
N PHE A 588 -7.98 20.66 -25.16
CA PHE A 588 -6.74 21.03 -25.85
C PHE A 588 -6.78 22.49 -26.32
N GLN A 589 -5.65 23.03 -26.76
CA GLN A 589 -5.55 24.37 -27.32
C GLN A 589 -5.35 24.35 -28.83
N VAL A 590 -6.04 25.25 -29.53
CA VAL A 590 -5.75 25.62 -30.92
C VAL A 590 -4.92 26.90 -30.91
N ILE A 591 -3.77 26.85 -31.56
CA ILE A 591 -2.85 27.99 -31.70
C ILE A 591 -2.90 28.46 -33.15
N VAL A 592 -3.13 29.76 -33.34
CA VAL A 592 -3.21 30.44 -34.64
C VAL A 592 -2.07 31.46 -34.73
N ASP A 593 -1.15 31.25 -35.66
CA ASP A 593 0.08 32.02 -35.83
C ASP A 593 0.02 32.88 -37.11
N ASN A 594 -0.04 34.20 -36.92
CA ASN A 594 -0.01 35.21 -37.98
C ASN A 594 1.33 35.97 -38.01
N ARG A 595 2.41 35.42 -37.43
CA ARG A 595 3.73 36.08 -37.38
C ARG A 595 4.36 36.33 -38.76
N ARG A 596 3.95 35.58 -39.78
CA ARG A 596 4.37 35.75 -41.18
C ARG A 596 3.37 36.55 -42.04
N GLY A 597 2.22 36.91 -41.51
CA GLY A 597 1.20 37.68 -42.22
C GLY A 597 1.46 39.18 -42.17
N THR A 598 1.04 39.89 -43.22
CA THR A 598 1.20 41.34 -43.39
C THR A 598 -0.03 42.16 -43.01
N ARG A 599 -1.18 41.50 -42.81
CA ARG A 599 -2.47 42.11 -42.45
C ARG A 599 -3.15 41.32 -41.32
N PRO A 600 -3.95 41.97 -40.46
CA PRO A 600 -4.73 41.26 -39.44
C PRO A 600 -5.71 40.29 -40.10
N LYS A 601 -5.97 39.16 -39.44
CA LYS A 601 -6.95 38.15 -39.89
C LYS A 601 -7.95 37.83 -38.78
N ARG A 602 -9.20 37.62 -39.17
CA ARG A 602 -10.26 37.07 -38.32
C ARG A 602 -10.43 35.60 -38.69
N ILE A 603 -10.15 34.71 -37.75
CA ILE A 603 -10.15 33.25 -37.97
C ILE A 603 -11.33 32.63 -37.22
N THR A 604 -12.20 31.92 -37.95
CA THR A 604 -13.28 31.12 -37.35
C THR A 604 -12.78 29.69 -37.16
N LEU A 605 -13.05 29.09 -36.00
CA LEU A 605 -12.64 27.74 -35.65
C LEU A 605 -13.83 26.78 -35.65
N ALA A 606 -13.67 25.63 -36.29
CA ALA A 606 -14.62 24.52 -36.30
C ALA A 606 -13.88 23.20 -36.04
N GLY A 607 -14.60 22.21 -35.51
CA GLY A 607 -14.09 20.86 -35.26
C GLY A 607 -15.03 19.83 -35.87
N THR A 608 -14.47 18.82 -36.52
CA THR A 608 -15.20 17.72 -37.16
C THR A 608 -14.50 16.39 -36.89
N ASP A 609 -15.28 15.31 -36.80
CA ASP A 609 -14.74 13.94 -36.78
C ASP A 609 -15.49 13.08 -37.82
N PRO A 610 -14.87 12.03 -38.41
CA PRO A 610 -15.48 11.25 -39.48
C PRO A 610 -16.74 10.48 -39.07
N GLU A 611 -16.88 10.12 -37.80
CA GLU A 611 -18.01 9.34 -37.26
C GLU A 611 -19.14 10.23 -36.71
N ARG A 612 -18.89 11.54 -36.53
CA ARG A 612 -19.72 12.49 -35.78
C ARG A 612 -19.94 12.05 -34.33
N ALA A 613 -18.93 11.41 -33.75
CA ALA A 613 -18.94 10.90 -32.38
C ALA A 613 -18.42 11.91 -31.35
N ILE A 614 -17.79 13.02 -31.77
CA ILE A 614 -17.17 14.01 -30.88
C ILE A 614 -17.93 15.34 -30.96
N GLY A 615 -18.46 15.80 -29.83
CA GLY A 615 -18.95 17.16 -29.67
C GLY A 615 -17.80 18.13 -29.39
N PHE A 616 -17.63 19.15 -30.22
CA PHE A 616 -16.62 20.20 -30.04
C PHE A 616 -17.23 21.49 -29.51
N SER A 617 -16.48 22.26 -28.72
CA SER A 617 -16.82 23.63 -28.33
C SER A 617 -15.56 24.47 -28.12
N PHE A 618 -15.56 25.68 -28.68
CA PHE A 618 -14.38 26.54 -28.80
C PHE A 618 -14.59 27.86 -28.03
N TRP A 619 -13.59 28.26 -27.22
CA TRP A 619 -13.60 29.52 -26.48
C TRP A 619 -12.30 30.31 -26.71
N PRO A 620 -12.35 31.44 -27.44
CA PRO A 620 -13.46 31.90 -28.29
C PRO A 620 -13.55 31.09 -29.61
N PRO A 621 -14.74 31.00 -30.26
CA PRO A 621 -14.92 30.32 -31.54
C PRO A 621 -14.43 31.14 -32.75
N VAL A 622 -14.19 32.43 -32.55
CA VAL A 622 -13.63 33.36 -33.55
C VAL A 622 -12.49 34.12 -32.90
N VAL A 623 -11.36 34.22 -33.60
CA VAL A 623 -10.08 34.73 -33.07
C VAL A 623 -9.52 35.79 -34.02
N ASP A 624 -9.32 37.02 -33.53
CA ASP A 624 -8.67 38.08 -34.30
C ASP A 624 -7.15 38.09 -34.02
N VAL A 625 -6.34 37.98 -35.07
CA VAL A 625 -4.87 37.86 -34.97
C VAL A 625 -4.18 38.93 -35.82
N ALA A 626 -3.47 39.84 -35.16
CA ALA A 626 -2.70 40.91 -35.80
C ALA A 626 -1.44 40.39 -36.53
N PRO A 627 -0.86 41.17 -37.47
CA PRO A 627 0.46 40.86 -38.04
C PRO A 627 1.50 40.71 -36.93
N GLY A 628 2.40 39.73 -37.05
CA GLY A 628 3.46 39.52 -36.04
C GLY A 628 2.98 38.86 -34.75
N GLN A 629 1.70 38.44 -34.63
CA GLN A 629 1.12 37.89 -33.39
C GLN A 629 0.66 36.43 -33.51
N ILE A 630 0.46 35.82 -32.34
CA ILE A 630 -0.15 34.51 -32.14
C ILE A 630 -1.38 34.69 -31.26
N ALA A 631 -2.45 33.96 -31.55
CA ALA A 631 -3.61 33.86 -30.67
C ALA A 631 -3.93 32.38 -30.35
N ARG A 632 -4.78 32.16 -29.32
CA ARG A 632 -5.15 30.83 -28.84
C ARG A 632 -6.64 30.75 -28.54
N ALA A 633 -7.22 29.57 -28.73
CA ALA A 633 -8.55 29.21 -28.22
C ALA A 633 -8.47 27.90 -27.43
N GLN A 634 -9.22 27.82 -26.33
CA GLN A 634 -9.44 26.57 -25.62
C GLN A 634 -10.53 25.77 -26.32
N VAL A 635 -10.35 24.46 -26.44
CA VAL A 635 -11.35 23.55 -27.01
C VAL A 635 -11.71 22.49 -25.98
N ARG A 636 -13.02 22.33 -25.73
CA ARG A 636 -13.56 21.14 -25.05
C ARG A 636 -14.08 20.19 -26.12
N MET A 637 -13.85 18.92 -25.86
CA MET A 637 -14.25 17.80 -26.72
C MET A 637 -14.88 16.72 -25.84
N GLU A 638 -16.02 16.19 -26.26
CA GLU A 638 -16.82 15.23 -25.49
C GLU A 638 -17.30 14.09 -26.39
N ALA A 639 -17.07 12.84 -25.99
CA ALA A 639 -17.53 11.65 -26.72
C ALA A 639 -17.86 10.50 -25.76
N TYR A 640 -18.76 9.61 -26.20
CA TYR A 640 -19.24 8.49 -25.38
C TYR A 640 -18.12 7.45 -25.16
N PRO A 641 -17.82 7.03 -23.91
CA PRO A 641 -16.73 6.10 -23.62
C PRO A 641 -16.92 4.71 -24.24
N PRO A 642 -15.84 3.99 -24.58
CA PRO A 642 -15.91 2.60 -25.06
C PRO A 642 -16.29 1.60 -23.95
N GLU A 643 -16.60 0.36 -24.34
CA GLU A 643 -16.89 -0.74 -23.40
C GLU A 643 -15.78 -0.90 -22.33
N PRO A 644 -16.10 -1.26 -21.06
CA PRO A 644 -15.09 -1.41 -20.00
C PRO A 644 -13.92 -2.32 -20.36
N GLY A 645 -12.69 -1.85 -20.16
CA GLY A 645 -11.46 -2.56 -20.50
C GLY A 645 -11.06 -2.43 -21.97
N ARG A 646 -11.63 -1.48 -22.73
CA ARG A 646 -11.24 -1.17 -24.10
C ARG A 646 -10.57 0.20 -24.21
N ASP A 647 -9.78 0.37 -25.25
CA ASP A 647 -9.44 1.66 -25.80
C ASP A 647 -10.18 1.94 -27.12
N SER A 648 -10.40 3.22 -27.40
CA SER A 648 -10.98 3.71 -28.65
C SER A 648 -10.18 4.92 -29.10
N THR A 649 -9.75 4.92 -30.36
CA THR A 649 -8.97 6.00 -30.99
C THR A 649 -9.80 6.62 -32.10
N ARG A 650 -10.06 7.93 -32.01
CA ARG A 650 -10.92 8.68 -32.91
C ARG A 650 -10.13 9.84 -33.54
N PRO A 651 -9.84 9.83 -34.85
CA PRO A 651 -9.24 10.98 -35.51
C PRO A 651 -10.24 12.13 -35.59
N PHE A 652 -9.74 13.37 -35.51
CA PHE A 652 -10.55 14.57 -35.70
C PHE A 652 -9.76 15.64 -36.45
N THR A 653 -10.47 16.57 -37.08
CA THR A 653 -9.90 17.70 -37.80
C THR A 653 -10.41 19.00 -37.18
N VAL A 654 -9.49 19.94 -36.96
CA VAL A 654 -9.84 21.34 -36.65
C VAL A 654 -9.61 22.17 -37.91
N THR A 655 -10.67 22.81 -38.40
CA THR A 655 -10.64 23.72 -39.54
C THR A 655 -10.61 25.16 -39.04
N ALA A 656 -9.67 25.94 -39.54
CA ALA A 656 -9.48 27.36 -39.25
C ALA A 656 -9.65 28.17 -40.53
N ALA A 657 -10.70 28.98 -40.61
CA ALA A 657 -11.11 29.69 -41.82
C ALA A 657 -11.01 31.21 -41.67
N ASP A 658 -10.37 31.90 -42.63
CA ASP A 658 -10.32 33.38 -42.70
C ASP A 658 -11.35 34.00 -43.67
N GLY A 659 -12.25 33.17 -44.21
CA GLY A 659 -13.25 33.53 -45.22
C GLY A 659 -12.72 33.56 -46.66
N THR A 660 -11.40 33.40 -46.86
CA THR A 660 -10.77 33.27 -48.20
C THR A 660 -9.81 32.09 -48.31
N THR A 661 -9.30 31.62 -47.18
CA THR A 661 -8.37 30.50 -47.02
C THR A 661 -8.78 29.70 -45.79
N GLU A 662 -8.69 28.38 -45.90
CA GLU A 662 -8.96 27.43 -44.82
C GLU A 662 -7.69 26.62 -44.55
N GLN A 663 -7.45 26.28 -43.29
CA GLN A 663 -6.35 25.44 -42.84
C GLN A 663 -6.90 24.35 -41.94
N GLU A 664 -6.59 23.10 -42.26
CA GLU A 664 -7.04 21.92 -41.51
C GLU A 664 -5.86 21.32 -40.75
N VAL A 665 -6.08 20.95 -39.50
CA VAL A 665 -5.08 20.27 -38.67
C VAL A 665 -5.71 19.05 -38.01
N GLU A 666 -5.13 17.89 -38.29
CA GLU A 666 -5.54 16.62 -37.72
C GLU A 666 -5.07 16.47 -36.27
N GLY A 667 -5.92 15.86 -35.45
CA GLY A 667 -5.66 15.42 -34.09
C GLY A 667 -6.25 14.03 -33.85
N SER A 668 -5.92 13.45 -32.69
CA SER A 668 -6.39 12.13 -32.30
C SER A 668 -6.87 12.12 -30.85
N PHE A 669 -8.08 11.61 -30.63
CA PHE A 669 -8.66 11.40 -29.32
C PHE A 669 -8.56 9.93 -28.94
N VAL A 670 -7.93 9.61 -27.81
CA VAL A 670 -7.86 8.25 -27.28
C VAL A 670 -8.58 8.18 -25.94
N GLN A 671 -9.70 7.47 -25.90
CA GLN A 671 -10.42 7.15 -24.67
C GLN A 671 -10.05 5.73 -24.24
N VAL A 672 -9.72 5.55 -22.96
CA VAL A 672 -9.48 4.25 -22.34
C VAL A 672 -10.46 4.07 -21.20
N THR A 673 -11.11 2.91 -21.09
CA THR A 673 -11.87 2.54 -19.90
C THR A 673 -11.16 1.43 -19.13
N SER A 674 -11.21 1.51 -17.81
CA SER A 674 -10.63 0.47 -16.95
C SER A 674 -11.42 -0.85 -17.08
N PRO A 675 -10.77 -2.03 -17.00
CA PRO A 675 -11.46 -3.30 -16.96
C PRO A 675 -12.42 -3.40 -15.76
N PRO A 676 -13.52 -4.17 -15.85
CA PRO A 676 -14.34 -4.46 -14.68
C PRO A 676 -13.52 -5.23 -13.63
N PRO A 677 -13.79 -5.04 -12.31
CA PRO A 677 -13.11 -5.80 -11.27
C PRO A 677 -13.25 -7.32 -11.46
N PRO A 678 -12.20 -8.11 -11.16
CA PRO A 678 -12.27 -9.56 -11.24
C PRO A 678 -13.32 -10.12 -10.27
N ASP A 679 -14.16 -11.05 -10.75
CA ASP A 679 -15.21 -11.71 -9.96
C ASP A 679 -14.58 -12.67 -8.93
N GLU A 680 -14.44 -12.21 -7.68
CA GLU A 680 -13.83 -13.01 -6.60
C GLU A 680 -14.62 -14.31 -6.34
N PRO A 681 -13.98 -15.39 -5.89
CA PRO A 681 -14.71 -16.62 -5.56
C PRO A 681 -15.62 -16.40 -4.34
N MET A 682 -16.91 -16.73 -4.50
CA MET A 682 -17.86 -16.79 -3.39
C MET A 682 -17.34 -17.73 -2.29
N THR A 683 -17.27 -17.24 -1.05
CA THR A 683 -16.84 -18.03 0.11
C THR A 683 -18.03 -18.58 0.89
N ILE A 684 -17.83 -19.66 1.65
CA ILE A 684 -18.83 -20.18 2.59
C ILE A 684 -18.21 -20.50 3.96
N ARG A 685 -19.03 -20.43 5.01
CA ARG A 685 -18.65 -20.83 6.38
C ARG A 685 -19.82 -21.50 7.13
N LEU A 686 -19.47 -22.28 8.15
CA LEU A 686 -20.43 -23.01 9.01
C LEU A 686 -20.46 -22.43 10.42
N GLU A 687 -21.66 -22.11 10.91
CA GLU A 687 -21.91 -21.57 12.24
C GLU A 687 -22.90 -22.41 13.04
N PRO A 688 -22.45 -23.18 14.06
CA PRO A 688 -21.05 -23.53 14.35
C PRO A 688 -20.52 -24.61 13.39
N SER A 689 -19.20 -24.65 13.20
CA SER A 689 -18.52 -25.72 12.45
C SER A 689 -18.42 -27.04 13.22
N VAL A 690 -18.42 -26.98 14.56
CA VAL A 690 -18.42 -28.15 15.46
C VAL A 690 -19.80 -28.29 16.12
N LEU A 691 -20.45 -29.43 15.89
CA LEU A 691 -21.78 -29.75 16.38
C LEU A 691 -21.70 -30.88 17.40
N ARG A 692 -21.63 -30.57 18.69
CA ARG A 692 -21.59 -31.56 19.78
C ARG A 692 -22.99 -31.82 20.33
N THR A 693 -23.40 -33.10 20.42
CA THR A 693 -24.71 -33.47 20.97
C THR A 693 -24.66 -34.72 21.85
N ARG A 694 -25.38 -34.71 22.97
CA ARG A 694 -25.53 -35.86 23.89
C ARG A 694 -26.93 -36.47 23.75
N ASN A 695 -26.99 -37.79 23.56
CA ASN A 695 -28.21 -38.60 23.41
C ASN A 695 -29.16 -38.19 22.25
N ARG A 696 -28.77 -37.27 21.36
CA ARG A 696 -29.56 -36.84 20.19
C ARG A 696 -29.04 -37.49 18.90
N ARG A 697 -29.90 -37.54 17.88
CA ARG A 697 -29.57 -38.04 16.52
C ARG A 697 -29.31 -36.92 15.51
N SER A 698 -29.50 -35.67 15.91
CA SER A 698 -29.48 -34.52 15.01
C SER A 698 -29.02 -33.25 15.69
N ALA A 699 -28.37 -32.41 14.90
CA ALA A 699 -27.99 -31.04 15.23
C ALA A 699 -28.36 -30.11 14.06
N SER A 700 -28.14 -28.80 14.23
CA SER A 700 -28.34 -27.81 13.17
C SER A 700 -27.24 -26.77 13.21
N ALA A 701 -26.70 -26.42 12.05
CA ALA A 701 -25.83 -25.26 11.85
C ALA A 701 -26.47 -24.31 10.84
N THR A 702 -25.89 -23.13 10.70
CA THR A 702 -26.16 -22.19 9.62
C THR A 702 -25.00 -22.23 8.64
N VAL A 703 -25.28 -22.42 7.35
CA VAL A 703 -24.33 -22.19 6.27
C VAL A 703 -24.48 -20.72 5.85
N ILE A 704 -23.42 -19.95 5.91
CA ILE A 704 -23.39 -18.57 5.39
C ILE A 704 -22.57 -18.58 4.11
N ALA A 705 -23.13 -18.01 3.04
CA ALA A 705 -22.46 -17.80 1.77
C ALA A 705 -22.28 -16.30 1.50
N ASP A 706 -21.10 -15.92 1.04
CA ASP A 706 -20.68 -14.53 0.89
C ASP A 706 -20.27 -14.23 -0.56
N ASN A 707 -21.05 -13.37 -1.21
CA ASN A 707 -20.83 -12.86 -2.58
C ASN A 707 -20.44 -11.37 -2.56
N ARG A 708 -19.91 -10.84 -1.43
CA ARG A 708 -19.53 -9.42 -1.32
C ARG A 708 -18.41 -9.00 -2.26
N GLY A 709 -17.47 -9.90 -2.57
CA GLY A 709 -16.43 -9.70 -3.60
C GLY A 709 -16.86 -10.09 -5.02
N GLY A 710 -18.05 -10.69 -5.18
CA GLY A 710 -18.55 -11.13 -6.49
C GLY A 710 -19.23 -10.00 -7.25
N SER A 711 -18.93 -9.86 -8.55
CA SER A 711 -19.44 -8.77 -9.40
C SER A 711 -20.74 -9.12 -10.14
N ARG A 712 -21.19 -10.38 -10.06
CA ARG A 712 -22.43 -10.90 -10.67
C ARG A 712 -23.35 -11.56 -9.63
N PRO A 713 -24.67 -11.59 -9.86
CA PRO A 713 -25.58 -12.38 -9.02
C PRO A 713 -25.29 -13.88 -9.16
N ARG A 714 -25.48 -14.63 -8.06
CA ARG A 714 -25.21 -16.07 -7.98
C ARG A 714 -26.38 -16.82 -7.38
N ARG A 715 -26.75 -17.93 -8.03
CA ARG A 715 -27.79 -18.85 -7.58
C ARG A 715 -27.14 -20.06 -6.91
N VAL A 716 -27.08 -20.03 -5.59
CA VAL A 716 -26.26 -20.92 -4.77
C VAL A 716 -27.08 -22.14 -4.33
N GLN A 717 -26.70 -23.33 -4.77
CA GLN A 717 -27.25 -24.60 -4.27
C GLN A 717 -26.33 -25.21 -3.22
N PHE A 718 -26.88 -25.65 -2.08
CA PHE A 718 -26.13 -26.32 -1.02
C PHE A 718 -26.19 -27.84 -1.13
N ARG A 719 -25.09 -28.51 -0.77
CA ARG A 719 -24.94 -29.98 -0.71
C ARG A 719 -24.13 -30.35 0.53
N GLY A 720 -24.30 -31.58 1.01
CA GLY A 720 -23.54 -32.12 2.15
C GLY A 720 -22.92 -33.46 1.81
N HIS A 721 -21.68 -33.66 2.25
CA HIS A 721 -20.88 -34.86 2.05
C HIS A 721 -20.33 -35.37 3.38
N ASP A 722 -20.26 -36.68 3.52
CA ASP A 722 -19.67 -37.41 4.65
C ASP A 722 -18.94 -38.64 4.08
N PRO A 723 -17.63 -38.82 4.35
CA PRO A 723 -16.87 -39.97 3.85
C PRO A 723 -17.47 -41.34 4.18
N GLU A 724 -18.11 -41.49 5.34
CA GLU A 724 -18.72 -42.76 5.78
C GLU A 724 -20.17 -42.94 5.27
N ARG A 725 -20.79 -41.89 4.72
CA ARG A 725 -22.21 -41.85 4.29
C ARG A 725 -23.21 -42.23 5.41
N ALA A 726 -22.82 -42.06 6.67
CA ALA A 726 -23.64 -42.26 7.85
C ALA A 726 -24.48 -41.02 8.21
N VAL A 727 -24.02 -39.83 7.79
CA VAL A 727 -24.65 -38.53 8.02
C VAL A 727 -25.63 -38.19 6.88
N ARG A 728 -26.79 -37.64 7.24
CA ARG A 728 -27.78 -37.06 6.32
C ARG A 728 -27.89 -35.55 6.56
N PHE A 729 -28.01 -34.80 5.47
CA PHE A 729 -28.12 -33.35 5.45
C PHE A 729 -29.46 -32.93 4.85
N ALA A 730 -30.10 -31.92 5.43
CA ALA A 730 -31.25 -31.22 4.86
C ALA A 730 -31.01 -29.71 4.96
N PHE A 731 -31.23 -28.98 3.87
CA PHE A 731 -30.96 -27.54 3.77
C PHE A 731 -32.27 -26.77 3.60
N ASP A 732 -32.45 -25.72 4.41
CA ASP A 732 -33.64 -24.87 4.43
C ASP A 732 -33.24 -23.38 4.42
N PRO A 733 -33.43 -22.66 3.30
CA PRO A 733 -33.79 -23.18 1.97
C PRO A 733 -32.62 -23.94 1.30
N PRO A 734 -32.89 -24.84 0.33
CA PRO A 734 -31.84 -25.61 -0.36
C PRO A 734 -31.12 -24.82 -1.47
N VAL A 735 -31.67 -23.67 -1.87
CA VAL A 735 -31.10 -22.74 -2.85
C VAL A 735 -31.33 -21.31 -2.37
N ILE A 736 -30.33 -20.44 -2.50
CA ILE A 736 -30.46 -18.99 -2.28
C ILE A 736 -29.95 -18.21 -3.50
N ASP A 737 -30.58 -17.09 -3.81
CA ASP A 737 -30.13 -16.15 -4.83
C ASP A 737 -29.44 -14.96 -4.14
N LEU A 738 -28.16 -14.72 -4.48
CA LEU A 738 -27.33 -13.63 -3.93
C LEU A 738 -27.05 -12.58 -5.01
N ALA A 739 -27.29 -11.31 -4.70
CA ALA A 739 -26.83 -10.19 -5.52
C ALA A 739 -25.30 -9.97 -5.39
N PRO A 740 -24.66 -9.22 -6.31
CA PRO A 740 -23.33 -8.64 -6.07
C PRO A 740 -23.33 -7.85 -4.75
N GLY A 741 -22.25 -7.90 -3.97
CA GLY A 741 -22.18 -7.15 -2.71
C GLY A 741 -23.03 -7.73 -1.56
N GLN A 742 -23.59 -8.94 -1.70
CA GLN A 742 -24.53 -9.52 -0.74
C GLN A 742 -23.98 -10.81 -0.09
N SER A 743 -24.38 -11.09 1.16
CA SER A 743 -24.28 -12.42 1.77
C SER A 743 -25.68 -12.97 2.09
N GLY A 744 -25.78 -14.27 2.34
CA GLY A 744 -27.03 -14.94 2.70
C GLY A 744 -26.78 -16.25 3.44
N ALA A 745 -27.83 -16.80 4.04
CA ALA A 745 -27.74 -17.93 4.95
C ALA A 745 -28.81 -18.98 4.68
N ALA A 746 -28.45 -20.25 4.89
CA ALA A 746 -29.37 -21.38 4.90
C ALA A 746 -29.12 -22.25 6.14
N ARG A 747 -30.19 -22.76 6.76
CA ARG A 747 -30.06 -23.70 7.88
C ARG A 747 -29.77 -25.09 7.35
N VAL A 748 -28.73 -25.73 7.85
CA VAL A 748 -28.46 -27.15 7.60
C VAL A 748 -28.81 -27.97 8.84
N GLN A 749 -29.77 -28.89 8.69
CA GLN A 749 -30.05 -29.92 9.68
C GLN A 749 -29.24 -31.17 9.35
N ILE A 750 -28.46 -31.63 10.33
CA ILE A 750 -27.50 -32.72 10.21
C ILE A 750 -27.95 -33.86 11.12
N SER A 751 -27.97 -35.10 10.62
CA SER A 751 -28.44 -36.25 11.41
C SER A 751 -27.75 -37.56 11.08
N ALA A 752 -27.51 -38.39 12.10
CA ALA A 752 -26.85 -39.69 11.97
C ALA A 752 -27.39 -40.69 13.04
N PRO A 753 -27.01 -41.98 13.00
CA PRO A 753 -27.32 -42.95 14.06
C PRO A 753 -26.84 -42.48 15.44
N ARG A 754 -27.31 -43.12 16.53
CA ARG A 754 -26.68 -42.91 17.86
C ARG A 754 -25.45 -43.81 17.97
N PRO A 755 -24.36 -43.37 18.62
CA PRO A 755 -23.30 -44.24 19.13
C PRO A 755 -23.83 -45.27 20.13
N ASP A 756 -23.02 -46.28 20.44
CA ASP A 756 -23.39 -47.28 21.43
C ASP A 756 -23.25 -46.73 22.86
N GLY A 757 -23.80 -47.43 23.86
CA GLY A 757 -23.88 -46.94 25.24
C GLY A 757 -22.51 -46.63 25.86
N GLY A 758 -22.21 -45.35 26.10
CA GLY A 758 -20.94 -44.88 26.68
C GLY A 758 -19.91 -44.35 25.68
N GLU A 759 -20.21 -44.34 24.38
CA GLU A 759 -19.28 -43.91 23.34
C GLU A 759 -19.43 -42.43 22.95
N GLU A 760 -18.31 -41.83 22.53
CA GLU A 760 -18.25 -40.57 21.79
C GLU A 760 -17.74 -40.86 20.37
N VAL A 761 -18.49 -40.42 19.35
CA VAL A 761 -18.14 -40.62 17.93
C VAL A 761 -18.14 -39.28 17.21
N THR A 762 -17.00 -38.95 16.60
CA THR A 762 -16.78 -37.74 15.81
C THR A 762 -16.89 -38.06 14.32
N ARG A 763 -17.82 -37.41 13.63
CA ARG A 763 -18.07 -37.59 12.19
C ARG A 763 -17.68 -36.32 11.42
N PRO A 764 -16.56 -36.30 10.68
CA PRO A 764 -16.22 -35.18 9.83
C PRO A 764 -17.20 -35.09 8.66
N PHE A 765 -17.57 -33.87 8.26
CA PHE A 765 -18.42 -33.63 7.10
C PHE A 765 -17.96 -32.39 6.34
N THR A 766 -18.35 -32.31 5.07
CA THR A 766 -18.16 -31.12 4.23
C THR A 766 -19.52 -30.64 3.75
N VAL A 767 -19.77 -29.33 3.86
CA VAL A 767 -20.85 -28.67 3.13
C VAL A 767 -20.24 -27.99 1.91
N ALA A 768 -20.82 -28.24 0.75
CA ALA A 768 -20.45 -27.62 -0.52
C ALA A 768 -21.56 -26.66 -0.96
N ALA A 769 -21.17 -25.55 -1.60
CA ALA A 769 -22.07 -24.58 -2.19
C ALA A 769 -21.63 -24.29 -3.63
N THR A 770 -22.52 -24.50 -4.60
CA THR A 770 -22.22 -24.29 -6.02
C THR A 770 -23.10 -23.21 -6.65
N ASP A 771 -22.48 -22.35 -7.46
CA ASP A 771 -23.17 -21.37 -8.32
C ASP A 771 -23.45 -21.90 -9.74
N GLY A 772 -23.22 -23.21 -9.96
CA GLY A 772 -23.31 -23.88 -11.27
C GLY A 772 -22.05 -23.79 -12.13
N ALA A 773 -21.08 -22.92 -11.78
CA ALA A 773 -19.80 -22.78 -12.49
C ALA A 773 -18.59 -23.13 -11.62
N LYS A 774 -18.67 -22.88 -10.30
CA LYS A 774 -17.72 -23.32 -9.28
C LYS A 774 -18.45 -23.96 -8.10
N GLU A 775 -17.71 -24.66 -7.25
CA GLU A 775 -18.18 -25.25 -6.00
C GLU A 775 -17.16 -24.88 -4.91
N THR A 776 -17.65 -24.31 -3.80
CA THR A 776 -16.85 -23.88 -2.65
C THR A 776 -17.23 -24.74 -1.45
N GLU A 777 -16.25 -25.16 -0.65
CA GLU A 777 -16.44 -26.11 0.46
C GLU A 777 -16.13 -25.49 1.84
N ALA A 778 -16.88 -25.93 2.86
CA ALA A 778 -16.60 -25.68 4.27
C ALA A 778 -16.71 -26.99 5.05
N THR A 779 -15.69 -27.30 5.85
CA THR A 779 -15.66 -28.52 6.68
C THR A 779 -16.23 -28.27 8.07
N GLY A 780 -16.78 -29.32 8.67
CA GLY A 780 -17.28 -29.34 10.04
C GLY A 780 -17.18 -30.72 10.67
N SER A 781 -17.51 -30.83 11.95
CA SER A 781 -17.54 -32.11 12.67
C SER A 781 -18.80 -32.27 13.50
N PHE A 782 -19.44 -33.43 13.38
CA PHE A 782 -20.61 -33.80 14.17
C PHE A 782 -20.19 -34.81 15.24
N ILE A 783 -20.13 -34.34 16.48
CA ILE A 783 -19.73 -35.14 17.64
C ILE A 783 -20.99 -35.62 18.36
N GLN A 784 -21.13 -36.93 18.50
CA GLN A 784 -22.25 -37.53 19.21
C GLN A 784 -21.74 -38.29 20.44
N GLU A 785 -22.30 -37.97 21.60
CA GLU A 785 -22.14 -38.73 22.84
C GLU A 785 -23.39 -39.55 23.13
N SER A 786 -23.19 -40.74 23.69
CA SER A 786 -24.25 -41.63 24.18
C SER A 786 -24.00 -41.94 25.66
N SER A 787 -24.95 -41.62 26.54
CA SER A 787 -24.81 -41.91 27.98
C SER A 787 -24.97 -43.39 28.26
N ASP A 788 -24.04 -44.01 29.00
CA ASP A 788 -24.23 -45.39 29.44
C ASP A 788 -25.17 -45.50 30.65
N TRP A 789 -26.38 -46.00 30.42
CA TRP A 789 -27.35 -46.32 31.47
C TRP A 789 -27.21 -47.75 32.02
N ARG A 790 -26.34 -48.61 31.46
CA ARG A 790 -26.07 -49.97 31.96
C ARG A 790 -25.66 -49.99 33.45
N PRO A 791 -24.76 -49.12 33.98
CA PRO A 791 -24.44 -49.11 35.41
C PRO A 791 -25.63 -48.74 36.30
N VAL A 792 -26.49 -47.82 35.86
CA VAL A 792 -27.70 -47.39 36.60
C VAL A 792 -28.72 -48.53 36.66
N TRP A 793 -29.03 -49.14 35.51
CA TRP A 793 -29.93 -50.31 35.47
C TRP A 793 -29.37 -51.53 36.19
N ARG A 794 -28.05 -51.75 36.15
CA ARG A 794 -27.37 -52.76 36.98
C ARG A 794 -27.64 -52.52 38.47
N ALA A 795 -27.44 -51.30 38.97
CA ALA A 795 -27.68 -50.97 40.37
C ALA A 795 -29.14 -51.18 40.75
N ILE A 796 -30.09 -50.61 39.99
CA ILE A 796 -31.53 -50.72 40.23
C ILE A 796 -31.97 -52.19 40.26
N LEU A 797 -31.64 -52.99 39.23
CA LEU A 797 -32.11 -54.37 39.13
C LEU A 797 -31.43 -55.31 40.15
N THR A 798 -30.19 -55.04 40.55
CA THR A 798 -29.49 -55.82 41.58
C THR A 798 -30.07 -55.54 42.97
N LEU A 799 -30.30 -54.26 43.31
CA LEU A 799 -30.88 -53.85 44.59
C LEU A 799 -32.36 -54.25 44.69
N LEU A 800 -33.15 -54.00 43.65
CA LEU A 800 -34.55 -54.44 43.59
C LEU A 800 -34.66 -55.97 43.64
N GLY A 801 -33.79 -56.70 42.95
CA GLY A 801 -33.75 -58.15 42.99
C GLY A 801 -33.45 -58.70 44.39
N GLY A 802 -32.43 -58.15 45.06
CA GLY A 802 -32.12 -58.50 46.45
C GLY A 802 -33.25 -58.13 47.43
N ALA A 803 -33.86 -56.96 47.28
CA ALA A 803 -34.99 -56.53 48.09
C ALA A 803 -36.22 -57.43 47.89
N LEU A 804 -36.52 -57.87 46.66
CA LEU A 804 -37.60 -58.82 46.37
C LEU A 804 -37.30 -60.23 46.90
N MET A 805 -36.04 -60.70 46.82
CA MET A 805 -35.64 -61.97 47.45
C MET A 805 -35.85 -61.95 48.97
N ILE A 806 -35.51 -60.83 49.63
CA ILE A 806 -35.73 -60.66 51.08
C ILE A 806 -37.23 -60.54 51.38
N ALA A 807 -37.96 -59.68 50.67
CA ALA A 807 -39.40 -59.50 50.87
C ALA A 807 -40.20 -60.78 50.64
N GLY A 808 -39.85 -61.59 49.62
CA GLY A 808 -40.49 -62.88 49.34
C GLY A 808 -40.34 -63.91 50.47
N VAL A 809 -39.29 -63.81 51.30
CA VAL A 809 -39.12 -64.64 52.51
C VAL A 809 -39.98 -64.12 53.67
N PHE A 810 -40.21 -62.81 53.78
CA PHE A 810 -40.98 -62.19 54.87
C PHE A 810 -42.49 -62.00 54.59
N ILE A 811 -42.94 -62.02 53.34
CA ILE A 811 -44.38 -61.97 52.98
C ILE A 811 -45.22 -63.00 53.76
N PRO A 812 -44.81 -64.29 53.87
CA PRO A 812 -45.53 -65.30 54.66
C PRO A 812 -45.82 -64.90 56.12
N TRP A 813 -44.95 -64.11 56.77
CA TRP A 813 -45.14 -63.68 58.16
C TRP A 813 -46.30 -62.70 58.35
N SER A 814 -46.79 -62.06 57.27
CA SER A 814 -47.93 -61.14 57.34
C SER A 814 -49.30 -61.82 57.25
N ALA A 815 -49.35 -63.14 56.98
CA ALA A 815 -50.56 -63.87 56.58
C ALA A 815 -51.12 -64.86 57.63
N GLY A 816 -50.80 -64.67 58.93
CA GLY A 816 -51.40 -65.44 60.03
C GLY A 816 -50.72 -66.78 60.37
N PRO A 817 -51.22 -67.52 61.38
CA PRO A 817 -50.45 -68.57 62.08
C PRO A 817 -50.43 -69.94 61.38
N ALA A 818 -50.86 -70.06 60.13
CA ALA A 818 -51.01 -71.34 59.43
C ALA A 818 -49.77 -71.72 58.60
N LEU A 819 -48.71 -72.16 59.29
CA LEU A 819 -47.56 -72.93 58.77
C LEU A 819 -46.99 -72.50 57.39
N ARG A 820 -46.08 -71.51 57.49
CA ARG A 820 -44.77 -71.44 56.82
C ARG A 820 -44.70 -71.39 55.28
N GLY A 821 -43.98 -70.38 54.79
CA GLY A 821 -43.50 -70.29 53.40
C GLY A 821 -42.22 -71.12 53.20
N ILE A 822 -41.12 -70.48 52.78
CA ILE A 822 -39.82 -71.15 52.55
C ILE A 822 -39.07 -71.43 53.87
N ASP A 823 -39.80 -71.84 54.91
CA ASP A 823 -39.25 -72.20 56.23
C ASP A 823 -39.05 -73.71 56.36
N PHE A 824 -38.24 -74.29 55.47
CA PHE A 824 -37.61 -75.61 55.67
C PHE A 824 -36.71 -75.53 56.91
N THR A 825 -37.13 -76.08 58.04
CA THR A 825 -36.31 -76.17 59.24
C THR A 825 -35.46 -77.44 59.24
N ALA A 826 -34.34 -77.45 59.97
CA ALA A 826 -33.35 -78.53 59.90
C ALA A 826 -33.94 -79.93 60.18
N THR A 827 -34.93 -80.03 61.07
CA THR A 827 -35.65 -81.28 61.36
C THR A 827 -36.40 -81.82 60.15
N GLU A 828 -37.03 -80.95 59.35
CA GLU A 828 -37.75 -81.33 58.12
C GLU A 828 -36.78 -81.71 56.99
N VAL A 829 -35.50 -81.29 57.07
CA VAL A 829 -34.42 -81.72 56.17
C VAL A 829 -33.87 -83.08 56.58
N ASP A 830 -33.65 -83.34 57.87
CA ASP A 830 -33.19 -84.65 58.36
C ASP A 830 -34.21 -85.75 58.01
N ASP A 831 -35.50 -85.56 58.33
CA ASP A 831 -36.60 -86.49 57.97
C ASP A 831 -36.59 -86.86 56.47
N LEU A 832 -36.38 -85.86 55.60
CA LEU A 832 -36.33 -86.05 54.15
C LEU A 832 -35.02 -86.67 53.66
N SER A 833 -33.91 -86.48 54.38
CA SER A 833 -32.64 -87.12 54.04
C SER A 833 -32.69 -88.63 54.31
N GLU A 834 -33.32 -89.05 55.42
CA GLU A 834 -33.57 -90.46 55.73
C GLU A 834 -34.56 -91.08 54.73
N GLN A 835 -35.66 -90.39 54.41
CA GLN A 835 -36.70 -90.90 53.52
C GLN A 835 -36.23 -91.11 52.07
N PHE A 836 -35.23 -90.36 51.60
CA PHE A 836 -34.74 -90.40 50.21
C PHE A 836 -33.29 -90.91 50.03
N GLN A 837 -32.63 -91.39 51.08
CA GLN A 837 -31.23 -91.88 51.06
C GLN A 837 -30.25 -90.90 50.39
N LEU A 838 -30.35 -89.62 50.74
CA LEU A 838 -29.44 -88.59 50.25
C LEU A 838 -28.11 -88.60 51.02
N ILE A 839 -27.06 -88.04 50.40
CA ILE A 839 -25.67 -88.13 50.87
C ILE A 839 -25.51 -87.52 52.27
N GLU A 840 -24.91 -88.26 53.20
CA GLU A 840 -24.55 -87.75 54.53
C GLU A 840 -23.64 -86.52 54.44
N LEU A 841 -24.09 -85.40 55.03
CA LEU A 841 -23.32 -84.16 55.11
C LEU A 841 -22.70 -83.98 56.50
N PRO A 842 -21.44 -83.51 56.59
CA PRO A 842 -20.73 -83.36 57.86
C PRO A 842 -21.33 -82.23 58.71
N ASP A 843 -21.30 -82.41 60.04
CA ASP A 843 -22.05 -81.59 61.01
C ASP A 843 -21.75 -80.09 60.99
N VAL A 844 -20.56 -79.70 60.53
CA VAL A 844 -20.15 -78.31 60.35
C VAL A 844 -21.05 -77.55 59.35
N VAL A 845 -21.83 -78.26 58.53
CA VAL A 845 -22.82 -77.68 57.60
C VAL A 845 -24.19 -77.47 58.25
N ARG A 846 -24.51 -78.15 59.37
CA ARG A 846 -25.89 -78.26 59.90
C ARG A 846 -26.39 -77.03 60.68
N GLN A 847 -25.52 -76.12 61.13
CA GLN A 847 -25.86 -74.83 61.74
C GLN A 847 -24.85 -73.76 61.29
N PRO A 848 -25.25 -72.51 60.95
CA PRO A 848 -26.23 -71.73 61.71
C PRO A 848 -27.23 -70.89 60.86
N PHE A 849 -27.92 -71.48 59.89
CA PHE A 849 -29.03 -70.80 59.18
C PHE A 849 -30.30 -71.67 59.19
N ALA A 850 -31.16 -71.44 60.18
CA ALA A 850 -32.24 -72.36 60.55
C ALA A 850 -33.45 -72.43 59.59
N SER A 851 -33.42 -71.74 58.45
CA SER A 851 -34.36 -72.01 57.36
C SER A 851 -33.81 -71.73 55.95
N ALA A 852 -34.41 -72.37 54.93
CA ALA A 852 -34.09 -72.08 53.53
C ALA A 852 -34.36 -70.61 53.15
N GLY A 853 -35.33 -69.96 53.79
CA GLY A 853 -35.56 -68.52 53.73
C GLY A 853 -34.35 -67.70 54.24
N ALA A 854 -33.72 -68.12 55.35
CA ALA A 854 -32.49 -67.48 55.83
C ALA A 854 -31.34 -67.62 54.81
N VAL A 855 -31.20 -68.76 54.14
CA VAL A 855 -30.23 -68.95 53.06
C VAL A 855 -30.52 -68.02 51.87
N ILE A 856 -31.79 -67.83 51.49
CA ILE A 856 -32.22 -66.89 50.44
C ILE A 856 -31.89 -65.44 50.84
N VAL A 857 -32.07 -65.05 52.10
CA VAL A 857 -31.68 -63.71 52.61
C VAL A 857 -30.17 -63.50 52.54
N VAL A 858 -29.36 -64.50 52.92
CA VAL A 858 -27.89 -64.44 52.76
C VAL A 858 -27.49 -64.32 51.28
N LEU A 859 -28.12 -65.09 50.39
CA LEU A 859 -27.88 -65.00 48.95
C LEU A 859 -28.31 -63.65 48.37
N ALA A 860 -29.39 -63.05 48.86
CA ALA A 860 -29.80 -61.69 48.47
C ALA A 860 -28.77 -60.63 48.89
N ILE A 861 -28.24 -60.73 50.12
CA ILE A 861 -27.16 -59.85 50.60
C ILE A 861 -25.89 -60.03 49.75
N ILE A 862 -25.48 -61.28 49.47
CA ILE A 862 -24.35 -61.59 48.58
C ILE A 862 -24.59 -61.05 47.17
N ALA A 863 -25.83 -61.10 46.67
CA ALA A 863 -26.18 -60.58 45.35
C ALA A 863 -26.06 -59.05 45.28
N MET A 864 -26.47 -58.33 46.34
CA MET A 864 -26.32 -56.88 46.47
C MET A 864 -24.84 -56.48 46.67
N ILE A 865 -24.06 -57.19 47.50
CA ILE A 865 -22.60 -57.00 47.61
C ILE A 865 -21.91 -57.21 46.25
N GLY A 866 -22.46 -58.10 45.40
CA GLY A 866 -22.01 -58.31 44.02
C GLY A 866 -22.11 -57.09 43.10
N LEU A 867 -22.76 -56.00 43.52
CA LEU A 867 -22.72 -54.70 42.85
C LEU A 867 -21.29 -54.12 42.81
N PHE A 868 -20.52 -54.26 43.90
CA PHE A 868 -19.13 -53.82 43.98
C PHE A 868 -18.16 -54.70 43.16
N GLY A 869 -18.57 -55.92 42.78
CA GLY A 869 -17.74 -56.85 42.01
C GLY A 869 -17.64 -56.46 40.52
N PRO A 870 -16.44 -56.38 39.91
CA PRO A 870 -16.28 -55.81 38.57
C PRO A 870 -16.98 -56.61 37.45
N LYS A 871 -17.11 -57.93 37.60
CA LYS A 871 -17.62 -58.84 36.55
C LYS A 871 -19.06 -59.33 36.75
N GLY A 872 -19.79 -58.81 37.76
CA GLY A 872 -21.17 -59.21 38.07
C GLY A 872 -21.39 -60.71 38.34
N ARG A 873 -20.32 -61.49 38.57
CA ARG A 873 -20.40 -62.96 38.76
C ARG A 873 -21.08 -63.31 40.07
N LEU A 874 -20.80 -62.56 41.14
CA LEU A 874 -21.33 -62.82 42.48
C LEU A 874 -22.87 -62.71 42.50
N SER A 875 -23.42 -61.62 41.94
CA SER A 875 -24.88 -61.44 41.79
C SER A 875 -25.53 -62.52 40.94
N ARG A 876 -24.92 -62.92 39.82
CA ARG A 876 -25.45 -64.00 38.97
C ARG A 876 -25.41 -65.37 39.65
N TRP A 877 -24.33 -65.72 40.34
CA TRP A 877 -24.25 -66.99 41.08
C TRP A 877 -25.23 -67.03 42.24
N ALA A 878 -25.30 -65.98 43.06
CA ALA A 878 -26.20 -65.93 44.21
C ALA A 878 -27.67 -65.97 43.79
N ALA A 879 -28.04 -65.24 42.73
CA ALA A 879 -29.38 -65.29 42.14
C ALA A 879 -29.71 -66.65 41.52
N ALA A 880 -28.76 -67.30 40.83
CA ALA A 880 -28.97 -68.63 40.26
C ALA A 880 -29.14 -69.71 41.34
N ILE A 881 -28.33 -69.67 42.40
CA ILE A 881 -28.45 -70.59 43.55
C ILE A 881 -29.77 -70.33 44.28
N GLY A 882 -30.15 -69.06 44.51
CA GLY A 882 -31.44 -68.71 45.11
C GLY A 882 -32.64 -69.16 44.27
N ALA A 883 -32.56 -69.06 42.94
CA ALA A 883 -33.57 -69.57 42.03
C ALA A 883 -33.66 -71.11 42.06
N VAL A 884 -32.53 -71.82 42.14
CA VAL A 884 -32.51 -73.30 42.27
C VAL A 884 -33.11 -73.74 43.60
N ILE A 885 -32.83 -73.05 44.72
CA ILE A 885 -33.43 -73.34 46.03
C ILE A 885 -34.94 -73.10 45.99
N ALA A 886 -35.39 -71.95 45.48
CA ALA A 886 -36.81 -71.62 45.38
C ALA A 886 -37.58 -72.53 44.39
N ALA A 887 -36.97 -72.91 43.27
CA ALA A 887 -37.56 -73.87 42.33
C ALA A 887 -37.59 -75.30 42.93
N GLY A 888 -36.54 -75.71 43.64
CA GLY A 888 -36.48 -76.99 44.35
C GLY A 888 -37.59 -77.09 45.41
N PHE A 889 -37.81 -76.03 46.19
CA PHE A 889 -38.92 -75.90 47.14
C PHE A 889 -40.29 -76.06 46.46
N LEU A 890 -40.51 -75.38 45.33
CA LEU A 890 -41.78 -75.49 44.60
C LEU A 890 -42.00 -76.88 44.01
N VAL A 891 -40.94 -77.55 43.53
CA VAL A 891 -41.02 -78.92 43.01
C VAL A 891 -41.26 -79.92 44.14
N SER A 892 -40.58 -79.80 45.28
CA SER A 892 -40.78 -80.71 46.43
C SER A 892 -42.17 -80.55 47.05
N ALA A 893 -42.71 -79.32 47.11
CA ALA A 893 -44.09 -79.07 47.47
C ALA A 893 -45.08 -79.66 46.44
N ALA A 894 -44.83 -79.48 45.13
CA ALA A 894 -45.73 -79.96 44.07
C ALA A 894 -45.76 -81.49 43.91
N VAL A 895 -44.66 -82.18 44.24
CA VAL A 895 -44.56 -83.65 44.23
C VAL A 895 -45.06 -84.27 45.56
N GLY A 896 -45.44 -83.44 46.55
CA GLY A 896 -45.94 -83.91 47.84
C GLY A 896 -44.84 -84.43 48.78
N VAL A 897 -43.57 -84.12 48.48
CA VAL A 897 -42.41 -84.42 49.32
C VAL A 897 -42.42 -83.55 50.59
N VAL A 898 -42.93 -82.31 50.49
CA VAL A 898 -43.07 -81.38 51.63
C VAL A 898 -44.54 -81.12 51.91
N ALA A 899 -44.95 -81.23 53.18
CA ALA A 899 -46.32 -81.00 53.63
C ALA A 899 -46.66 -79.49 53.69
N VAL A 900 -46.82 -78.85 52.54
CA VAL A 900 -47.17 -77.41 52.43
C VAL A 900 -48.68 -77.22 52.27
N ALA A 901 -49.31 -76.40 53.13
CA ALA A 901 -50.76 -76.19 53.10
C ALA A 901 -51.25 -75.47 51.82
N ARG A 902 -50.53 -74.44 51.37
CA ARG A 902 -50.62 -73.80 50.04
C ARG A 902 -49.28 -73.18 49.68
N VAL A 903 -48.93 -73.18 48.39
CA VAL A 903 -47.80 -72.37 47.90
C VAL A 903 -48.15 -70.90 48.02
N ASP A 904 -47.39 -70.16 48.83
CA ASP A 904 -47.57 -68.71 49.02
C ASP A 904 -46.94 -67.87 47.89
N VAL A 905 -47.50 -66.68 47.68
CA VAL A 905 -47.03 -65.65 46.74
C VAL A 905 -45.56 -65.29 46.98
N GLY A 906 -45.08 -65.32 48.23
CA GLY A 906 -43.68 -65.07 48.57
C GLY A 906 -42.68 -65.88 47.75
N SER A 907 -42.99 -67.15 47.43
CA SER A 907 -42.09 -68.00 46.63
C SER A 907 -41.93 -67.52 45.17
N PHE A 908 -43.00 -66.98 44.58
CA PHE A 908 -42.95 -66.36 43.26
C PHE A 908 -42.24 -65.00 43.28
N VAL A 909 -42.37 -64.25 44.39
CA VAL A 909 -41.65 -62.99 44.61
C VAL A 909 -40.14 -63.23 44.76
N VAL A 910 -39.71 -64.31 45.43
CA VAL A 910 -38.29 -64.72 45.45
C VAL A 910 -37.78 -65.04 44.05
N LEU A 911 -38.51 -65.82 43.25
CA LEU A 911 -38.10 -66.15 41.87
C LEU A 911 -38.00 -64.90 40.98
N LEU A 912 -38.93 -63.95 41.12
CA LEU A 912 -38.87 -62.66 40.43
C LEU A 912 -37.64 -61.84 40.89
N GLY A 913 -37.36 -61.81 42.19
CA GLY A 913 -36.17 -61.17 42.75
C GLY A 913 -34.86 -61.76 42.21
N CYS A 914 -34.76 -63.09 42.16
CA CYS A 914 -33.64 -63.80 41.53
C CYS A 914 -33.50 -63.43 40.04
N ALA A 915 -34.60 -63.38 39.28
CA ALA A 915 -34.56 -62.97 37.87
C ALA A 915 -34.03 -61.54 37.70
N CYS A 916 -34.54 -60.58 38.50
CA CYS A 916 -34.04 -59.20 38.50
C CYS A 916 -32.55 -59.11 38.86
N ALA A 917 -32.11 -59.78 39.94
CA ALA A 917 -30.71 -59.76 40.37
C ALA A 917 -29.76 -60.44 39.36
N PHE A 918 -30.22 -61.49 38.66
CA PHE A 918 -29.46 -62.15 37.61
C PHE A 918 -29.29 -61.23 36.38
N ILE A 919 -30.35 -60.55 35.95
CA ILE A 919 -30.30 -59.57 34.85
C ILE A 919 -29.41 -58.38 35.23
N GLY A 920 -29.56 -57.83 36.44
CA GLY A 920 -28.67 -56.79 36.96
C GLY A 920 -27.19 -57.21 36.95
N GLY A 921 -26.90 -58.44 37.35
CA GLY A 921 -25.56 -59.03 37.28
C GLY A 921 -25.07 -59.36 35.85
N TYR A 922 -25.96 -59.43 34.85
CA TYR A 922 -25.61 -59.57 33.43
C TYR A 922 -25.27 -58.21 32.79
N LEU A 923 -25.88 -57.12 33.25
CA LEU A 923 -25.55 -55.73 32.85
C LEU A 923 -24.20 -55.22 33.38
N ALA A 924 -23.42 -56.07 34.06
CA ALA A 924 -22.04 -55.74 34.42
C ALA A 924 -21.16 -55.63 33.16
N PRO A 925 -20.33 -54.57 33.02
CA PRO A 925 -19.55 -54.35 31.80
C PRO A 925 -18.58 -55.49 31.55
N LYS A 926 -18.63 -56.05 30.34
CA LYS A 926 -17.58 -56.91 29.81
C LYS A 926 -16.41 -56.02 29.44
N ARG A 927 -15.41 -55.89 30.33
CA ARG A 927 -14.08 -55.43 29.91
C ARG A 927 -13.54 -56.41 28.85
N GLY A 928 -13.08 -55.86 27.72
CA GLY A 928 -11.94 -56.41 26.99
C GLY A 928 -10.69 -56.29 27.86
#